data_AF-A0A9W6Z2R7-F1
#
_entry.id   AF-A0A9W6Z2R7-F1
#
_cell.length_a   1.000
_cell.length_b   1.000
_cell.length_c   1.000
_cell.angle_alpha   90.00
_cell.angle_beta   90.00
_cell.angle_gamma   90.00
#
_symmetry.space_group_name_H-M   'P 1'
#
loop_
_entity.id
_entity.type
_entity.pdbx_description
1 polymer ?
#
loop_
_entity_poly.entity_id
_entity_poly.type
_entity_poly.pdbx_seq_one_letter_code
_entity_poly.pdbx_strand_id
1 'polypeptide(L)'
;MSLKKFLQSDYESAHYNNDFKVELVTLASDEQLKTIVKSIKVRLVTGKEWLDKYMELISGYDKPSYKLLKPYLFEGELIFESRELEIGSSEMEAFEKFKTLKEQMEATDTWCKRANKFLQTKNTSRVRQRSRNNNHDSTHASNGTSASLNDSCGSEIPLNEVSELVSLLREIPSLPVSAPEMDQLLTFAQEVSRFNGIALTVLQYYESNVDGERKSEADKLPSDVELESLYLLGESTGVQLNTFQLLDRILQRRRWLKEVSQYNVTVLNSESLLKLIEDGEKYSSLDDKALMDRLHKDYIDCVNANNQLLDAMGCGSGNKDGDGDVTEDETETNGSANVAETDGKKNSNGAANTGEKRIDMDLVTELFNKNVFLPIDPQVRETFHSLSHEFKIVSNQLDSVLELIYKRDELMKEFTVGDCSQDAGSKVCGSEEKEIDFNRLADVVDQIHDIACSTSVSGPGGNTTVTNLNNNGGPTIQQLHDIVNKSAKFSNLDAKIAILQPHLKLMEGWSTKLRSRFLQSHYPRSTKKLTNLFNEQLQRNDVIFNESWESENYCVCRLSHEDDMMVECESCQTWCHFKCIGLENESEVTTKFICPLCDLNSIAKTTNFVEDNLIKKKPQFAKLKKFTIESVLKMGLISDDLALLTKVIKRCCQFEQEFKNERGKLFLADEGDQECKWNLKLYYRKLVGVSVDFDNFRKQVRERLIELNTPSSEMLPSVSTVNDMK
;
A
#
# COMPACT_ATOMS: atom_id res chain seq x y z
N MET A 1 -109.38 22.99 0.08
CA MET A 1 -110.39 21.95 0.37
C MET A 1 -109.73 20.93 1.28
N SER A 2 -110.25 20.64 2.48
CA SER A 2 -109.60 19.65 3.36
C SER A 2 -109.74 18.27 2.74
N LEU A 3 -108.74 17.38 2.95
CA LEU A 3 -108.83 15.98 2.50
C LEU A 3 -110.12 15.33 2.98
N LYS A 4 -110.56 15.68 4.19
CA LYS A 4 -111.85 15.28 4.76
C LYS A 4 -113.04 15.74 3.91
N LYS A 5 -113.06 17.00 3.45
CA LYS A 5 -114.12 17.52 2.55
C LYS A 5 -114.07 16.88 1.15
N PHE A 6 -112.88 16.56 0.65
CA PHE A 6 -112.68 15.91 -0.66
C PHE A 6 -113.12 14.45 -0.65
N LEU A 7 -112.74 13.69 0.38
CA LEU A 7 -113.20 12.31 0.55
C LEU A 7 -114.70 12.22 0.88
N GLN A 8 -115.29 13.27 1.47
CA GLN A 8 -116.73 13.34 1.75
C GLN A 8 -117.57 13.75 0.54
N SER A 9 -117.02 14.49 -0.44
CA SER A 9 -117.80 14.95 -1.60
C SER A 9 -118.03 13.88 -2.66
N ASP A 10 -117.11 12.92 -2.80
CA ASP A 10 -117.18 11.89 -3.85
C ASP A 10 -117.79 10.56 -3.38
N TYR A 11 -118.16 10.44 -2.10
CA TYR A 11 -118.74 9.22 -1.54
C TYR A 11 -120.26 9.08 -1.80
N GLU A 12 -120.94 10.17 -2.18
CA GLU A 12 -122.41 10.19 -2.31
C GLU A 12 -122.91 10.06 -3.75
N SER A 13 -122.04 9.98 -4.76
CA SER A 13 -122.47 9.80 -6.15
C SER A 13 -121.58 8.87 -6.96
N ALA A 14 -122.17 7.77 -7.39
CA ALA A 14 -121.74 6.84 -8.44
C ALA A 14 -120.97 5.58 -8.02
N HIS A 15 -121.74 4.48 -7.99
CA HIS A 15 -121.32 3.14 -8.34
C HIS A 15 -120.23 3.13 -9.43
N TYR A 16 -118.99 2.75 -9.11
CA TYR A 16 -118.07 1.95 -9.95
C TYR A 16 -116.85 1.54 -9.11
N ASN A 17 -116.49 0.24 -9.16
CA ASN A 17 -115.22 -0.30 -8.67
C ASN A 17 -114.05 0.55 -9.19
N ASN A 18 -113.26 1.17 -8.30
CA ASN A 18 -111.85 1.51 -8.55
C ASN A 18 -111.16 1.82 -7.21
N ASP A 19 -110.04 1.15 -6.96
CA ASP A 19 -109.13 1.43 -5.85
C ASP A 19 -108.56 2.84 -5.98
N PHE A 20 -109.03 3.79 -5.16
CA PHE A 20 -108.43 5.11 -5.08
C PHE A 20 -107.16 5.05 -4.25
N LYS A 21 -106.01 5.26 -4.89
CA LYS A 21 -104.73 5.44 -4.20
C LYS A 21 -104.48 6.94 -4.04
N VAL A 22 -104.49 7.42 -2.80
CA VAL A 22 -104.13 8.80 -2.44
C VAL A 22 -102.69 8.80 -1.93
N GLU A 23 -101.85 9.67 -2.48
CA GLU A 23 -100.47 9.85 -2.05
C GLU A 23 -100.29 11.27 -1.48
N LEU A 24 -99.83 11.37 -0.23
CA LEU A 24 -99.54 12.63 0.43
C LEU A 24 -98.06 12.96 0.22
N VAL A 25 -97.79 14.00 -0.57
CA VAL A 25 -96.43 14.52 -0.75
C VAL A 25 -96.21 15.66 0.24
N THR A 26 -95.40 15.43 1.28
CA THR A 26 -94.98 16.47 2.24
C THR A 26 -93.63 17.05 1.84
N LEU A 27 -93.43 18.34 2.12
CA LEU A 27 -92.16 19.04 1.85
C LEU A 27 -91.04 18.63 2.83
N ALA A 28 -91.41 18.27 4.07
CA ALA A 28 -90.50 17.85 5.12
C ALA A 28 -91.18 16.81 6.02
N SER A 29 -90.38 15.90 6.59
CA SER A 29 -90.86 14.99 7.63
C SER A 29 -90.90 15.67 9.01
N ASP A 30 -91.69 15.12 9.92
CA ASP A 30 -91.74 15.59 11.32
C ASP A 30 -90.35 15.55 11.99
N GLU A 31 -89.52 14.59 11.62
CA GLU A 31 -88.16 14.40 12.11
C GLU A 31 -87.21 15.49 11.60
N GLN A 32 -87.38 15.91 10.34
CA GLN A 32 -86.66 17.07 9.79
C GLN A 32 -87.10 18.35 10.51
N LEU A 33 -88.39 18.53 10.75
CA LEU A 33 -88.92 19.69 11.48
C LEU A 33 -88.41 19.73 12.94
N LYS A 34 -88.40 18.61 13.65
CA LYS A 34 -87.83 18.50 15.01
C LYS A 34 -86.35 18.86 15.03
N THR A 35 -85.59 18.42 14.03
CA THR A 35 -84.15 18.71 13.91
C THR A 35 -83.91 20.20 13.65
N ILE A 36 -84.67 20.81 12.74
CA ILE A 36 -84.62 22.25 12.46
C ILE A 36 -84.98 23.05 13.71
N VAL A 37 -86.05 22.69 14.42
CA VAL A 37 -86.45 23.36 15.67
C VAL A 37 -85.36 23.23 16.74
N LYS A 38 -84.72 22.06 16.88
CA LYS A 38 -83.60 21.87 17.83
C LYS A 38 -82.40 22.76 17.47
N SER A 39 -82.06 22.86 16.18
CA SER A 39 -80.96 23.72 15.70
C SER A 39 -81.27 25.20 15.88
N ILE A 40 -82.51 25.62 15.61
CA ILE A 40 -82.97 26.99 15.83
C ILE A 40 -82.96 27.32 17.33
N LYS A 41 -83.46 26.44 18.20
CA LYS A 41 -83.45 26.65 19.66
C LYS A 41 -82.05 26.88 20.23
N VAL A 42 -81.05 26.15 19.74
CA VAL A 42 -79.65 26.36 20.14
C VAL A 42 -79.12 27.74 19.71
N ARG A 43 -79.59 28.26 18.58
CA ARG A 43 -79.23 29.59 18.05
C ARG A 43 -80.08 30.75 18.60
N LEU A 44 -81.18 30.43 19.28
CA LEU A 44 -82.09 31.41 19.89
C LEU A 44 -81.78 31.68 21.37
N VAL A 45 -80.79 30.99 21.95
CA VAL A 45 -80.35 31.27 23.33
C VAL A 45 -79.91 32.73 23.43
N THR A 46 -80.47 33.44 24.41
CA THR A 46 -80.15 34.85 24.62
C THR A 46 -78.94 35.03 25.55
N GLY A 47 -78.24 36.16 25.46
CA GLY A 47 -77.13 36.47 26.36
C GLY A 47 -77.54 36.46 27.83
N LYS A 48 -78.78 36.84 28.14
CA LYS A 48 -79.35 36.78 29.50
C LYS A 48 -79.51 35.35 30.02
N GLU A 49 -80.09 34.46 29.21
CA GLU A 49 -80.23 33.03 29.57
C GLU A 49 -78.87 32.36 29.74
N TRP A 50 -77.87 32.74 28.93
CA TRP A 50 -76.49 32.27 29.11
C TRP A 50 -75.90 32.77 30.43
N LEU A 51 -76.06 34.05 30.76
CA LEU A 51 -75.54 34.65 31.99
C LEU A 51 -76.15 34.00 33.23
N ASP A 52 -77.46 33.78 33.26
CA ASP A 52 -78.13 33.14 34.40
C ASP A 52 -77.59 31.72 34.64
N LYS A 53 -77.48 30.90 33.58
CA LYS A 53 -76.90 29.54 33.67
C LYS A 53 -75.43 29.58 34.13
N TYR A 54 -74.65 30.52 33.62
CA TYR A 54 -73.23 30.66 33.95
C TYR A 54 -73.01 31.09 35.41
N MET A 55 -73.79 32.06 35.89
CA MET A 55 -73.70 32.55 37.27
C MET A 55 -74.19 31.48 38.27
N GLU A 56 -75.24 30.74 37.93
CA GLU A 56 -75.70 29.60 38.73
C GLU A 56 -74.60 28.53 38.84
N LEU A 57 -73.96 28.18 37.71
CA LEU A 57 -72.88 27.21 37.68
C LEU A 57 -71.70 27.62 38.58
N ILE A 58 -71.23 28.87 38.48
CA ILE A 58 -70.03 29.32 39.20
C ILE A 58 -70.25 29.54 40.69
N SER A 59 -71.49 29.81 41.12
CA SER A 59 -71.82 30.08 42.53
C SER A 59 -71.35 29.01 43.53
N GLY A 60 -71.13 27.77 43.06
CA GLY A 60 -70.67 26.64 43.88
C GLY A 60 -69.20 26.25 43.71
N TYR A 61 -68.39 26.99 42.93
CA TYR A 61 -67.00 26.63 42.65
C TYR A 61 -66.03 27.79 42.96
N ASP A 62 -65.08 27.54 43.86
CA ASP A 62 -63.97 28.46 44.12
C ASP A 62 -62.99 28.51 42.94
N LYS A 63 -62.74 27.35 42.30
CA LYS A 63 -61.91 27.20 41.10
C LYS A 63 -62.53 26.17 40.15
N PRO A 64 -63.41 26.58 39.23
CA PRO A 64 -64.11 25.66 38.33
C PRO A 64 -63.15 24.94 37.38
N SER A 65 -63.48 23.71 36.97
CA SER A 65 -62.63 22.94 36.06
C SER A 65 -62.77 23.39 34.60
N TYR A 66 -61.69 23.31 33.82
CA TYR A 66 -61.70 23.65 32.40
C TYR A 66 -62.75 22.86 31.60
N LYS A 67 -62.91 21.57 31.92
CA LYS A 67 -63.91 20.69 31.29
C LYS A 67 -65.35 21.15 31.55
N LEU A 68 -65.61 21.71 32.73
CA LEU A 68 -66.93 22.21 33.13
C LEU A 68 -67.29 23.52 32.42
N LEU A 69 -66.32 24.40 32.22
CA LEU A 69 -66.52 25.73 31.62
C LEU A 69 -66.54 25.72 30.08
N LYS A 70 -65.87 24.74 29.45
CA LYS A 70 -65.77 24.65 27.98
C LYS A 70 -67.11 24.70 27.22
N PRO A 71 -68.20 24.02 27.64
CA PRO A 71 -69.50 24.13 26.97
C PRO A 71 -70.09 25.54 27.01
N TYR A 72 -69.86 26.27 28.12
CA TYR A 72 -70.37 27.64 28.30
C TYR A 72 -69.55 28.66 27.52
N LEU A 73 -68.23 28.45 27.40
CA LEU A 73 -67.39 29.23 26.49
C LEU A 73 -67.89 29.06 25.05
N PHE A 74 -68.12 27.83 24.60
CA PHE A 74 -68.64 27.56 23.24
C PHE A 74 -70.04 28.13 23.01
N GLU A 75 -70.96 28.00 23.97
CA GLU A 75 -72.29 28.62 23.89
C GLU A 75 -72.19 30.15 23.83
N GLY A 76 -71.27 30.75 24.60
CA GLY A 76 -70.99 32.19 24.57
C GLY A 76 -70.37 32.67 23.25
N GLU A 77 -69.44 31.91 22.67
CA GLU A 77 -68.86 32.18 21.34
C GLU A 77 -69.97 32.20 20.28
N LEU A 78 -70.86 31.19 20.27
CA LEU A 78 -72.00 31.16 19.35
C LEU A 78 -72.94 32.38 19.48
N ILE A 79 -73.08 32.94 20.69
CA ILE A 79 -73.95 34.08 20.97
C ILE A 79 -73.27 35.42 20.61
N PHE A 80 -71.98 35.57 20.92
CA PHE A 80 -71.30 36.86 20.93
C PHE A 80 -70.26 37.07 19.80
N GLU A 81 -69.74 36.00 19.18
CA GLU A 81 -68.61 36.05 18.21
C GLU A 81 -68.93 36.80 16.91
N SER A 82 -70.21 37.07 16.62
CA SER A 82 -70.67 37.81 15.43
C SER A 82 -71.29 39.18 15.72
N ARG A 83 -71.23 39.69 16.97
CA ARG A 83 -72.01 40.86 17.43
C ARG A 83 -71.21 41.98 18.12
N GLU A 84 -69.88 42.01 18.03
CA GLU A 84 -69.03 42.95 18.78
C GLU A 84 -69.41 44.45 18.65
N LEU A 85 -70.06 44.85 17.55
CA LEU A 85 -70.42 46.25 17.25
C LEU A 85 -71.90 46.61 17.49
N GLU A 86 -72.77 45.64 17.83
CA GLU A 86 -74.24 45.83 17.92
C GLU A 86 -74.84 45.47 19.29
N ILE A 87 -74.01 45.25 20.33
CA ILE A 87 -74.48 44.83 21.65
C ILE A 87 -75.25 45.96 22.34
N GLY A 88 -76.56 45.76 22.52
CA GLY A 88 -77.41 46.69 23.28
C GLY A 88 -77.09 46.69 24.78
N SER A 89 -77.51 47.75 25.49
CA SER A 89 -77.24 47.93 26.93
C SER A 89 -77.73 46.78 27.82
N SER A 90 -78.74 46.01 27.38
CA SER A 90 -79.29 44.87 28.13
C SER A 90 -78.48 43.58 28.04
N GLU A 91 -77.55 43.46 27.08
CA GLU A 91 -76.72 42.26 26.87
C GLU A 91 -75.25 42.48 27.27
N MET A 92 -74.89 43.72 27.63
CA MET A 92 -73.52 44.13 27.96
C MET A 92 -72.94 43.41 29.18
N GLU A 93 -73.74 43.14 30.21
CA GLU A 93 -73.29 42.39 31.40
C GLU A 93 -72.92 40.94 31.06
N ALA A 94 -73.74 40.28 30.26
CA ALA A 94 -73.48 38.92 29.78
C ALA A 94 -72.21 38.88 28.90
N PHE A 95 -72.04 39.87 28.02
CA PHE A 95 -70.87 40.00 27.17
C PHE A 95 -69.57 40.22 27.97
N GLU A 96 -69.57 41.10 28.98
CA GLU A 96 -68.39 41.34 29.83
C GLU A 96 -68.01 40.09 30.65
N LYS A 97 -68.99 39.35 31.14
CA LYS A 97 -68.75 38.07 31.83
C LYS A 97 -68.22 36.99 30.87
N PHE A 98 -68.74 36.93 29.66
CA PHE A 98 -68.22 36.06 28.60
C PHE A 98 -66.77 36.40 28.25
N LYS A 99 -66.46 37.69 28.05
CA LYS A 99 -65.10 38.17 27.79
C LYS A 99 -64.15 37.79 28.92
N THR A 100 -64.56 38.02 30.16
CA THR A 100 -63.81 37.60 31.35
C THR A 100 -63.57 36.09 31.36
N LEU A 101 -64.60 35.27 31.11
CA LEU A 101 -64.46 33.81 31.03
C LEU A 101 -63.47 33.40 29.93
N LYS A 102 -63.57 34.01 28.75
CA LYS A 102 -62.69 33.75 27.61
C LYS A 102 -61.23 34.06 27.95
N GLU A 103 -60.95 35.24 28.50
CA GLU A 103 -59.61 35.63 28.95
C GLU A 103 -59.05 34.68 30.02
N GLN A 104 -59.88 34.28 31.00
CA GLN A 104 -59.49 33.35 32.05
C GLN A 104 -59.18 31.93 31.53
N MET A 105 -59.96 31.44 30.56
CA MET A 105 -59.74 30.16 29.90
C MET A 105 -58.51 30.19 28.97
N GLU A 106 -58.28 31.28 28.24
CA GLU A 106 -57.10 31.48 27.38
C GLU A 106 -55.79 31.58 28.20
N ALA A 107 -55.81 32.30 29.33
CA ALA A 107 -54.67 32.37 30.24
C ALA A 107 -54.32 30.99 30.82
N THR A 108 -55.33 30.22 31.21
CA THR A 108 -55.15 28.86 31.72
C THR A 108 -54.66 27.90 30.62
N ASP A 109 -55.18 28.00 29.40
CA ASP A 109 -54.74 27.19 28.25
C ASP A 109 -53.29 27.50 27.86
N THR A 110 -52.89 28.77 27.87
CA THR A 110 -51.51 29.19 27.61
C THR A 110 -50.55 28.60 28.65
N TRP A 111 -50.94 28.63 29.93
CA TRP A 111 -50.20 27.97 30.99
C TRP A 111 -50.15 26.45 30.80
N CYS A 112 -51.27 25.79 30.48
CA CYS A 112 -51.32 24.34 30.21
C CYS A 112 -50.42 23.93 29.05
N LYS A 113 -50.33 24.72 27.98
CA LYS A 113 -49.41 24.49 26.86
C LYS A 113 -47.94 24.55 27.31
N ARG A 114 -47.59 25.54 28.13
CA ARG A 114 -46.24 25.70 28.71
C ARG A 114 -45.90 24.54 29.66
N ALA A 115 -46.82 24.17 30.56
CA ALA A 115 -46.68 23.04 31.48
C ALA A 115 -46.55 21.70 30.74
N ASN A 116 -47.38 21.45 29.71
CA ASN A 116 -47.29 20.25 28.88
C ASN A 116 -45.95 20.18 28.12
N LYS A 117 -45.48 21.30 27.55
CA LYS A 117 -44.15 21.37 26.91
C LYS A 117 -43.05 21.00 27.91
N PHE A 118 -43.13 21.50 29.14
CA PHE A 118 -42.19 21.17 30.20
C PHE A 118 -42.24 19.66 30.56
N LEU A 119 -43.44 19.09 30.76
CA LEU A 119 -43.63 17.68 31.09
C LEU A 119 -43.25 16.72 29.95
N GLN A 120 -43.29 17.17 28.69
CA GLN A 120 -42.84 16.38 27.54
C GLN A 120 -41.35 16.04 27.61
N THR A 121 -40.50 16.94 28.12
CA THR A 121 -39.05 16.70 28.30
C THR A 121 -38.78 15.46 29.16
N LYS A 122 -39.51 15.29 30.27
CA LYS A 122 -39.46 14.10 31.14
C LYS A 122 -39.78 12.81 30.37
N ASN A 123 -40.84 12.83 29.56
CA ASN A 123 -41.24 11.66 28.76
C ASN A 123 -40.19 11.33 27.70
N THR A 124 -39.61 12.33 27.05
CA THR A 124 -38.52 12.12 26.08
C THR A 124 -37.26 11.55 26.73
N SER A 125 -36.88 12.02 27.92
CA SER A 125 -35.75 11.47 28.68
C SER A 125 -35.94 10.00 29.04
N ARG A 126 -37.14 9.63 29.51
CA ARG A 126 -37.49 8.22 29.83
C ARG A 126 -37.48 7.30 28.61
N VAL A 127 -37.96 7.78 27.46
CA VAL A 127 -37.96 6.99 26.22
C VAL A 127 -36.52 6.73 25.74
N ARG A 128 -35.63 7.73 25.81
CA ARG A 128 -34.21 7.57 25.46
C ARG A 128 -33.50 6.57 26.36
N GLN A 129 -33.72 6.67 27.66
CA GLN A 129 -33.14 5.74 28.63
C GLN A 129 -33.53 4.27 28.34
N ARG A 130 -34.80 4.03 27.96
CA ARG A 130 -35.26 2.69 27.52
C ARG A 130 -34.61 2.26 26.20
N SER A 131 -34.43 3.17 25.25
CA SER A 131 -33.76 2.88 23.98
C SER A 131 -32.28 2.51 24.16
N ARG A 132 -31.57 3.19 25.08
CA ARG A 132 -30.17 2.87 25.43
C ARG A 132 -30.04 1.48 26.06
N ASN A 133 -30.94 1.14 26.99
CA ASN A 133 -30.93 -0.19 27.62
C ASN A 133 -31.23 -1.33 26.64
N ASN A 134 -32.11 -1.12 25.64
CA ASN A 134 -32.42 -2.14 24.64
C ASN A 134 -31.25 -2.42 23.66
N ASN A 135 -30.40 -1.43 23.37
CA ASN A 135 -29.22 -1.64 22.52
C ASN A 135 -28.08 -2.36 23.24
N HIS A 136 -28.01 -2.27 24.57
CA HIS A 136 -26.97 -2.92 25.37
C HIS A 136 -27.15 -4.44 25.49
N ASP A 137 -28.37 -4.96 25.23
CA ASP A 137 -28.71 -6.38 25.31
C ASP A 137 -28.52 -7.14 23.98
N SER A 138 -28.10 -6.45 22.91
CA SER A 138 -27.88 -7.03 21.56
C SER A 138 -26.41 -7.31 21.20
N THR A 139 -25.45 -7.11 22.11
CA THR A 139 -24.00 -7.24 21.82
C THR A 139 -23.36 -8.57 22.26
N HIS A 140 -24.15 -9.64 22.39
CA HIS A 140 -23.63 -11.01 22.46
C HIS A 140 -24.04 -11.86 21.25
N ALA A 141 -23.60 -11.48 20.06
CA ALA A 141 -23.33 -12.44 18.97
C ALA A 141 -22.51 -11.82 17.82
N SER A 142 -21.34 -12.42 17.58
CA SER A 142 -20.57 -12.49 16.33
C SER A 142 -19.61 -11.37 15.88
N ASN A 143 -18.42 -11.87 15.51
CA ASN A 143 -17.24 -11.27 14.90
C ASN A 143 -17.45 -10.15 13.87
N GLY A 144 -16.64 -9.10 14.03
CA GLY A 144 -15.69 -8.65 13.01
C GLY A 144 -16.28 -7.89 11.82
N THR A 145 -16.45 -6.58 11.95
CA THR A 145 -15.92 -5.58 11.00
C THR A 145 -16.12 -4.18 11.59
N SER A 146 -15.15 -3.31 11.33
CA SER A 146 -15.11 -1.89 11.69
C SER A 146 -16.43 -1.17 11.42
N ALA A 147 -17.24 -1.01 12.47
CA ALA A 147 -18.34 -0.06 12.47
C ALA A 147 -17.78 1.31 12.86
N SER A 148 -17.72 2.16 11.85
CA SER A 148 -17.30 3.56 11.86
C SER A 148 -17.65 4.28 13.17
N LEU A 149 -16.61 4.73 13.86
CA LEU A 149 -16.65 5.83 14.83
C LEU A 149 -17.04 7.10 14.07
N ASN A 150 -18.34 7.30 13.86
CA ASN A 150 -18.92 8.58 13.49
C ASN A 150 -20.33 8.62 14.06
N ASP A 151 -20.41 8.78 15.38
CA ASP A 151 -21.59 9.35 16.02
C ASP A 151 -21.17 10.62 16.79
N SER A 152 -20.55 11.54 16.03
CA SER A 152 -20.47 12.95 16.40
C SER A 152 -21.56 13.70 15.63
N CYS A 153 -22.79 13.71 16.16
CA CYS A 153 -23.81 14.74 15.97
C CYS A 153 -25.03 14.29 16.81
N GLY A 154 -25.46 14.97 17.85
CA GLY A 154 -25.73 16.39 17.90
C GLY A 154 -27.08 16.58 18.59
N SER A 155 -27.09 17.49 19.55
CA SER A 155 -28.19 17.83 20.48
C SER A 155 -28.40 16.84 21.63
N GLU A 156 -27.63 17.05 22.69
CA GLU A 156 -28.20 17.00 24.04
C GLU A 156 -29.57 17.70 23.98
N ILE A 157 -30.64 17.02 24.37
CA ILE A 157 -31.91 17.75 24.56
C ILE A 157 -31.62 18.69 25.72
N PRO A 158 -31.82 20.01 25.58
CA PRO A 158 -31.65 20.93 26.68
C PRO A 158 -32.59 20.49 27.80
N LEU A 159 -32.01 19.96 28.87
CA LEU A 159 -32.74 19.63 30.09
C LEU A 159 -33.44 20.89 30.59
N ASN A 160 -34.64 20.75 31.15
CA ASN A 160 -35.38 21.90 31.63
C ASN A 160 -34.69 22.51 32.85
N GLU A 161 -34.64 23.84 32.94
CA GLU A 161 -34.15 24.52 34.14
C GLU A 161 -35.14 24.37 35.31
N VAL A 162 -34.61 24.30 36.54
CA VAL A 162 -35.43 24.27 37.78
C VAL A 162 -36.20 25.58 37.98
N SER A 163 -35.64 26.70 37.52
CA SER A 163 -36.25 28.03 37.54
C SER A 163 -37.65 28.03 36.92
N GLU A 164 -37.79 27.36 35.77
CA GLU A 164 -39.02 27.24 35.00
C GLU A 164 -40.07 26.40 35.73
N LEU A 165 -39.67 25.28 36.36
CA LEU A 165 -40.56 24.48 37.20
C LEU A 165 -41.12 25.32 38.36
N VAL A 166 -40.26 26.10 39.03
CA VAL A 166 -40.64 26.97 40.15
C VAL A 166 -41.58 28.08 39.68
N SER A 167 -41.34 28.67 38.50
CA SER A 167 -42.24 29.67 37.90
C SER A 167 -43.63 29.09 37.67
N LEU A 168 -43.72 27.96 36.98
CA LEU A 168 -45.00 27.31 36.66
C LEU A 168 -45.79 26.95 37.93
N LEU A 169 -45.12 26.46 38.97
CA LEU A 169 -45.75 26.14 40.26
C LEU A 169 -46.27 27.39 40.98
N ARG A 170 -45.54 28.51 40.91
CA ARG A 170 -45.95 29.79 41.53
C ARG A 170 -47.18 30.39 40.86
N GLU A 171 -47.39 30.13 39.57
CA GLU A 171 -48.52 30.63 38.80
C GLU A 171 -49.83 29.87 39.09
N ILE A 172 -49.78 28.62 39.59
CA ILE A 172 -50.97 27.77 39.84
C ILE A 172 -52.03 28.45 40.72
N PRO A 173 -51.71 29.07 41.88
CA PRO A 173 -52.72 29.70 42.73
C PRO A 173 -53.40 30.91 42.10
N SER A 174 -52.71 31.64 41.21
CA SER A 174 -53.26 32.80 40.50
C SER A 174 -54.17 32.44 39.33
N LEU A 175 -54.15 31.19 38.87
CA LEU A 175 -54.98 30.76 37.75
C LEU A 175 -56.45 30.57 38.19
N PRO A 176 -57.42 31.15 37.46
CA PRO A 176 -58.83 31.15 37.82
C PRO A 176 -59.55 29.83 37.50
N VAL A 177 -59.00 29.01 36.60
CA VAL A 177 -59.59 27.75 36.13
C VAL A 177 -58.69 26.58 36.51
N SER A 178 -59.27 25.48 36.98
CA SER A 178 -58.53 24.26 37.33
C SER A 178 -58.32 23.36 36.11
N ALA A 179 -57.09 22.85 35.96
CA ALA A 179 -56.68 21.98 34.86
C ALA A 179 -55.84 20.79 35.39
N PRO A 180 -55.96 19.59 34.79
CA PRO A 180 -55.24 18.39 35.26
C PRO A 180 -53.71 18.53 35.19
N GLU A 181 -53.19 19.38 34.30
CA GLU A 181 -51.77 19.69 34.21
C GLU A 181 -51.21 20.29 35.53
N MET A 182 -52.04 20.96 36.33
CA MET A 182 -51.65 21.50 37.65
C MET A 182 -51.27 20.37 38.61
N ASP A 183 -52.11 19.34 38.72
CA ASP A 183 -51.86 18.19 39.59
C ASP A 183 -50.69 17.34 39.08
N GLN A 184 -50.57 17.19 37.76
CA GLN A 184 -49.44 16.49 37.13
C GLN A 184 -48.11 17.18 37.42
N LEU A 185 -48.07 18.52 37.34
CA LEU A 185 -46.86 19.29 37.63
C LEU A 185 -46.52 19.29 39.12
N LEU A 186 -47.51 19.36 40.02
CA LEU A 186 -47.32 19.23 41.46
C LEU A 186 -46.76 17.86 41.85
N THR A 187 -47.32 16.78 41.28
CA THR A 187 -46.82 15.41 41.47
C THR A 187 -45.38 15.28 40.96
N PHE A 188 -45.09 15.86 39.79
CA PHE A 188 -43.74 15.86 39.25
C PHE A 188 -42.75 16.63 40.13
N ALA A 189 -43.15 17.78 40.68
CA ALA A 189 -42.32 18.55 41.59
C ALA A 189 -41.97 17.76 42.86
N GLN A 190 -42.91 16.95 43.38
CA GLN A 190 -42.65 16.04 44.49
C GLN A 190 -41.65 14.93 44.11
N GLU A 191 -41.75 14.37 42.90
CA GLU A 191 -40.77 13.39 42.40
C GLU A 191 -39.35 14.00 42.33
N VAL A 192 -39.22 15.20 41.76
CA VAL A 192 -37.96 15.95 41.66
C VAL A 192 -37.39 16.25 43.05
N SER A 193 -38.24 16.70 43.98
CA SER A 193 -37.85 16.99 45.37
C SER A 193 -37.39 15.72 46.10
N ARG A 194 -38.10 14.61 45.92
CA ARG A 194 -37.73 13.31 46.48
C ARG A 194 -36.38 12.83 45.96
N PHE A 195 -36.16 12.89 44.64
CA PHE A 195 -34.86 12.56 44.05
C PHE A 195 -33.76 13.44 44.65
N ASN A 196 -33.97 14.76 44.69
CA ASN A 196 -33.00 15.70 45.23
C ASN A 196 -32.67 15.40 46.71
N GLY A 197 -33.67 15.02 47.52
CA GLY A 197 -33.46 14.60 48.91
C GLY A 197 -32.56 13.36 49.02
N ILE A 198 -32.83 12.32 48.22
CA ILE A 198 -32.01 11.10 48.18
C ILE A 198 -30.58 11.40 47.72
N ALA A 199 -30.42 12.21 46.67
CA ALA A 199 -29.12 12.62 46.15
C ALA A 199 -28.32 13.42 47.19
N LEU A 200 -28.96 14.35 47.91
CA LEU A 200 -28.31 15.10 48.99
C LEU A 200 -27.86 14.21 50.14
N THR A 201 -28.65 13.21 50.54
CA THR A 201 -28.23 12.24 51.57
C THR A 201 -26.97 11.48 51.15
N VAL A 202 -26.91 11.06 49.88
CA VAL A 202 -25.72 10.41 49.33
C VAL A 202 -24.52 11.36 49.33
N LEU A 203 -24.70 12.60 48.88
CA LEU A 203 -23.62 13.60 48.83
C LEU A 203 -23.10 13.99 50.22
N GLN A 204 -23.99 14.19 51.19
CA GLN A 204 -23.62 14.47 52.59
C GLN A 204 -22.81 13.34 53.20
N TYR A 205 -23.14 12.09 52.85
CA TYR A 205 -22.36 10.94 53.27
C TYR A 205 -20.95 10.94 52.65
N TYR A 206 -20.79 11.43 51.41
CA TYR A 206 -19.47 11.65 50.81
C TYR A 206 -18.67 12.75 51.52
N GLU A 207 -19.30 13.88 51.84
CA GLU A 207 -18.66 14.99 52.58
C GLU A 207 -18.22 14.56 53.99
N SER A 208 -19.05 13.79 54.70
CA SER A 208 -18.79 13.36 56.08
C SER A 208 -17.64 12.35 56.21
N ASN A 209 -17.28 11.66 55.13
CA ASN A 209 -16.22 10.66 55.11
C ASN A 209 -14.86 11.21 54.64
N VAL A 210 -14.76 12.51 54.38
CA VAL A 210 -13.49 13.17 54.02
C VAL A 210 -12.51 13.25 55.21
N ASP A 211 -13.01 13.23 56.45
CA ASP A 211 -12.20 13.43 57.68
C ASP A 211 -11.70 12.14 58.36
N GLY A 212 -11.75 10.98 57.70
CA GLY A 212 -10.99 9.78 58.12
C GLY A 212 -11.49 9.01 59.35
N GLU A 213 -12.54 9.44 60.04
CA GLU A 213 -13.16 8.64 61.12
C GLU A 213 -14.16 7.62 60.56
N ARG A 214 -13.69 6.41 60.26
CA ARG A 214 -14.59 5.28 59.91
C ARG A 214 -15.55 4.99 61.07
N LYS A 215 -16.83 5.28 60.86
CA LYS A 215 -17.93 4.72 61.66
C LYS A 215 -18.48 3.46 60.97
N SER A 216 -19.25 2.69 61.74
CA SER A 216 -19.53 1.24 61.67
C SER A 216 -19.98 0.61 60.33
N GLU A 217 -20.14 -0.72 60.29
CA GLU A 217 -20.65 -1.54 59.16
C GLU A 217 -22.00 -1.08 58.53
N ALA A 218 -22.76 -0.22 59.22
CA ALA A 218 -23.97 0.42 58.70
C ALA A 218 -23.69 1.66 57.81
N ASP A 219 -22.46 2.16 57.83
CA ASP A 219 -21.93 3.28 57.04
C ASP A 219 -21.10 2.71 55.88
N LYS A 220 -21.73 2.06 54.90
CA LYS A 220 -21.06 1.69 53.65
C LYS A 220 -21.33 2.76 52.59
N LEU A 221 -20.26 3.23 51.93
CA LEU A 221 -20.38 4.04 50.71
C LEU A 221 -21.32 3.34 49.72
N PRO A 222 -22.19 4.11 49.02
CA PRO A 222 -23.02 3.56 47.97
C PRO A 222 -22.18 2.76 46.97
N SER A 223 -22.63 1.55 46.67
CA SER A 223 -22.06 0.72 45.63
C SER A 223 -22.18 1.40 44.26
N ASP A 224 -21.35 1.00 43.29
CA ASP A 224 -21.44 1.54 41.92
C ASP A 224 -22.84 1.31 41.32
N VAL A 225 -23.48 0.19 41.65
CA VAL A 225 -24.82 -0.18 41.18
C VAL A 225 -25.89 0.75 41.76
N GLU A 226 -25.77 1.13 43.04
CA GLU A 226 -26.68 2.07 43.68
C GLU A 226 -26.53 3.49 43.12
N LEU A 227 -25.29 3.93 42.87
CA LEU A 227 -25.03 5.22 42.23
C LEU A 227 -25.54 5.27 40.80
N GLU A 228 -25.35 4.19 40.03
CA GLU A 228 -25.86 4.09 38.66
C GLU A 228 -27.38 4.07 38.63
N SER A 229 -28.02 3.35 39.55
CA SER A 229 -29.48 3.38 39.72
C SER A 229 -30.00 4.78 40.06
N LEU A 230 -29.29 5.51 40.92
CA LEU A 230 -29.64 6.88 41.29
C LEU A 230 -29.40 7.86 40.13
N TYR A 231 -28.31 7.70 39.38
CA TYR A 231 -28.04 8.46 38.16
C TYR A 231 -29.15 8.27 37.14
N LEU A 232 -29.53 7.02 36.86
CA LEU A 232 -30.63 6.67 35.96
C LEU A 232 -31.95 7.30 36.41
N LEU A 233 -32.23 7.35 37.71
CA LEU A 233 -33.40 8.03 38.24
C LEU A 233 -33.33 9.55 37.98
N GLY A 234 -32.17 10.18 38.22
CA GLY A 234 -31.93 11.60 37.99
C GLY A 234 -32.06 11.99 36.51
N GLU A 235 -31.45 11.24 35.60
CA GLU A 235 -31.54 11.43 34.15
C GLU A 235 -33.00 11.36 33.68
N SER A 236 -33.78 10.43 34.24
CA SER A 236 -35.19 10.25 33.91
C SER A 236 -36.11 11.41 34.31
N THR A 237 -35.64 12.33 35.16
CA THR A 237 -36.40 13.53 35.55
C THR A 237 -36.44 14.57 34.44
N GLY A 238 -35.42 14.66 33.60
CA GLY A 238 -35.35 15.65 32.52
C GLY A 238 -35.16 17.11 32.99
N VAL A 239 -34.73 17.32 34.24
CA VAL A 239 -34.52 18.64 34.85
C VAL A 239 -33.05 18.82 35.24
N GLN A 240 -32.50 20.01 35.02
CA GLN A 240 -31.13 20.37 35.40
C GLN A 240 -31.02 20.59 36.90
N LEU A 241 -30.55 19.58 37.62
CA LEU A 241 -30.31 19.67 39.07
C LEU A 241 -28.80 19.68 39.34
N ASN A 242 -28.33 20.64 40.15
CA ASN A 242 -26.92 20.68 40.58
C ASN A 242 -26.51 19.38 41.30
N THR A 243 -27.43 18.79 42.08
CA THR A 243 -27.21 17.50 42.76
C THR A 243 -27.07 16.34 41.78
N PHE A 244 -27.77 16.37 40.65
CA PHE A 244 -27.59 15.40 39.58
C PHE A 244 -26.27 15.58 38.84
N GLN A 245 -25.88 16.83 38.54
CA GLN A 245 -24.59 17.13 37.90
C GLN A 245 -23.41 16.66 38.77
N LEU A 246 -23.48 16.89 40.08
CA LEU A 246 -22.45 16.43 41.01
C LEU A 246 -22.42 14.90 41.11
N LEU A 247 -23.59 14.25 41.14
CA LEU A 247 -23.71 12.79 41.12
C LEU A 247 -23.12 12.18 39.85
N ASP A 248 -23.42 12.75 38.68
CA ASP A 248 -22.84 12.33 37.39
C ASP A 248 -21.31 12.44 37.44
N ARG A 249 -20.78 13.58 37.87
CA ARG A 249 -19.32 13.76 38.01
C ARG A 249 -18.68 12.72 38.93
N ILE A 250 -19.31 12.38 40.06
CA ILE A 250 -18.81 11.32 40.97
C ILE A 250 -18.81 9.96 40.27
N LEU A 251 -19.86 9.62 39.54
CA LEU A 251 -19.98 8.37 38.81
C LEU A 251 -18.92 8.28 37.69
N GLN A 252 -18.76 9.33 36.89
CA GLN A 252 -17.75 9.39 35.82
C GLN A 252 -16.33 9.29 36.40
N ARG A 253 -16.04 9.98 37.51
CA ARG A 253 -14.74 9.86 38.20
C ARG A 253 -14.48 8.41 38.65
N ARG A 254 -15.48 7.70 39.19
CA ARG A 254 -15.32 6.29 39.60
C ARG A 254 -15.08 5.37 38.41
N ARG A 255 -15.75 5.60 37.28
CA ARG A 255 -15.51 4.86 36.03
C ARG A 255 -14.09 5.10 35.52
N TRP A 256 -13.67 6.37 35.45
CA TRP A 256 -12.32 6.75 35.07
C TRP A 256 -11.25 6.13 36.00
N LEU A 257 -11.44 6.18 37.32
CA LEU A 257 -10.52 5.53 38.27
C LEU A 257 -10.42 4.02 38.08
N LYS A 258 -11.51 3.34 37.70
CA LYS A 258 -11.47 1.91 37.36
C LYS A 258 -10.66 1.68 36.09
N GLU A 259 -10.87 2.48 35.05
CA GLU A 259 -10.09 2.40 33.80
C GLU A 259 -8.60 2.64 34.07
N VAL A 260 -8.26 3.66 34.85
CA VAL A 260 -6.88 3.95 35.27
C VAL A 260 -6.30 2.87 36.20
N SER A 261 -7.12 2.16 36.98
CA SER A 261 -6.62 1.04 37.80
C SER A 261 -6.31 -0.22 36.97
N GLN A 262 -6.96 -0.35 35.82
CA GLN A 262 -6.77 -1.45 34.86
C GLN A 262 -5.71 -1.10 33.80
N TYR A 263 -5.22 0.14 33.81
CA TYR A 263 -4.14 0.62 32.96
C TYR A 263 -2.88 -0.21 33.18
N ASN A 264 -2.37 -0.77 32.08
CA ASN A 264 -1.02 -1.27 32.00
C ASN A 264 -0.30 -0.50 30.90
N VAL A 265 0.76 0.20 31.30
CA VAL A 265 1.66 0.99 30.45
C VAL A 265 2.10 0.19 29.21
N THR A 266 2.25 -1.12 29.32
CA THR A 266 2.75 -1.98 28.22
C THR A 266 1.72 -2.30 27.12
N VAL A 267 0.43 -2.04 27.35
CA VAL A 267 -0.67 -2.49 26.45
C VAL A 267 -1.31 -1.34 25.66
N LEU A 268 -1.35 -0.12 26.20
CA LEU A 268 -2.12 1.00 25.65
C LEU A 268 -1.27 1.93 24.78
N ASN A 269 -1.75 2.36 23.61
CA ASN A 269 -1.03 3.29 22.73
C ASN A 269 -1.12 4.77 23.19
N SER A 270 -0.35 5.64 22.54
CA SER A 270 -0.31 7.09 22.86
C SER A 270 -1.71 7.75 22.83
N GLU A 271 -2.52 7.42 21.83
CA GLU A 271 -3.89 7.92 21.66
C GLU A 271 -4.83 7.54 22.81
N SER A 272 -4.77 6.28 23.26
CA SER A 272 -5.60 5.80 24.37
C SER A 272 -5.21 6.47 25.70
N LEU A 273 -3.92 6.73 25.89
CA LEU A 273 -3.42 7.42 27.07
C LEU A 273 -3.80 8.91 27.07
N LEU A 274 -3.77 9.56 25.90
CA LEU A 274 -4.27 10.93 25.75
C LEU A 274 -5.76 11.03 26.10
N LYS A 275 -6.58 10.07 25.64
CA LYS A 275 -8.00 10.01 26.01
C LYS A 275 -8.22 9.87 27.52
N LEU A 276 -7.43 9.01 28.18
CA LEU A 276 -7.50 8.87 29.64
C LEU A 276 -7.12 10.15 30.37
N ILE A 277 -6.18 10.94 29.84
CA ILE A 277 -5.81 12.25 30.36
C ILE A 277 -6.95 13.25 30.17
N GLU A 278 -7.51 13.35 28.97
CA GLU A 278 -8.64 14.26 28.67
C GLU A 278 -9.88 13.96 29.54
N ASP A 279 -10.18 12.70 29.78
CA ASP A 279 -11.26 12.30 30.69
C ASP A 279 -10.89 12.61 32.15
N GLY A 280 -9.62 12.44 32.52
CA GLY A 280 -9.09 12.84 33.81
C GLY A 280 -9.22 14.35 34.08
N GLU A 281 -8.91 15.20 33.10
CA GLU A 281 -9.07 16.66 33.22
C GLU A 281 -10.52 17.08 33.48
N LYS A 282 -11.50 16.33 32.93
CA LYS A 282 -12.92 16.59 33.15
C LYS A 282 -13.42 16.14 34.52
N TYR A 283 -12.99 14.96 34.98
CA TYR A 283 -13.64 14.28 36.11
C TYR A 283 -12.80 14.15 37.38
N SER A 284 -11.48 14.31 37.30
CA SER A 284 -10.60 14.19 38.46
C SER A 284 -10.88 15.24 39.54
N SER A 285 -10.39 14.93 40.73
CA SER A 285 -10.37 15.82 41.90
C SER A 285 -8.95 16.21 42.27
N LEU A 286 -8.80 17.10 43.25
CA LEU A 286 -7.50 17.50 43.78
C LEU A 286 -6.70 16.31 44.36
N ASP A 287 -7.38 15.29 44.89
CA ASP A 287 -6.73 14.10 45.44
C ASP A 287 -6.08 13.22 44.34
N ASP A 288 -6.55 13.34 43.10
CA ASP A 288 -6.05 12.55 41.97
C ASP A 288 -4.89 13.24 41.25
N LYS A 289 -4.43 14.41 41.74
CA LYS A 289 -3.37 15.18 41.08
C LYS A 289 -2.11 14.35 40.84
N ALA A 290 -1.67 13.58 41.84
CA ALA A 290 -0.50 12.71 41.71
C ALA A 290 -0.71 11.57 40.69
N LEU A 291 -1.96 11.14 40.47
CA LEU A 291 -2.31 10.16 39.45
C LEU A 291 -2.29 10.80 38.05
N MET A 292 -2.85 12.01 37.91
CA MET A 292 -2.78 12.79 36.68
C MET A 292 -1.34 13.09 36.28
N ASP A 293 -0.51 13.55 37.22
CA ASP A 293 0.92 13.83 36.97
C ASP A 293 1.66 12.57 36.45
N ARG A 294 1.30 11.39 36.96
CA ARG A 294 1.84 10.11 36.50
C ARG A 294 1.39 9.77 35.08
N LEU A 295 0.10 9.91 34.77
CA LEU A 295 -0.43 9.64 33.42
C LEU A 295 0.22 10.56 32.37
N HIS A 296 0.37 11.84 32.68
CA HIS A 296 1.07 12.79 31.81
C HIS A 296 2.54 12.41 31.61
N LYS A 297 3.23 11.99 32.67
CA LYS A 297 4.60 11.52 32.56
C LYS A 297 4.70 10.28 31.66
N ASP A 298 3.84 9.29 31.88
CA ASP A 298 3.81 8.07 31.06
C ASP A 298 3.50 8.40 29.58
N TYR A 299 2.65 9.39 29.33
CA TYR A 299 2.34 9.87 27.98
C TYR A 299 3.56 10.52 27.31
N ILE A 300 4.25 11.41 28.02
CA ILE A 300 5.47 12.04 27.53
C ILE A 300 6.54 10.97 27.23
N ASP A 301 6.73 10.02 28.14
CA ASP A 301 7.71 8.93 27.97
C ASP A 301 7.36 8.06 26.76
N CYS A 302 6.08 7.74 26.56
CA CYS A 302 5.56 7.02 25.38
C CYS A 302 5.81 7.78 24.07
N VAL A 303 5.42 9.06 24.00
CA VAL A 303 5.60 9.89 22.80
C VAL A 303 7.08 10.04 22.46
N ASN A 304 7.92 10.31 23.46
CA ASN A 304 9.37 10.42 23.28
C ASN A 304 9.98 9.12 22.76
N ALA A 305 9.57 7.96 23.28
CA ALA A 305 10.04 6.66 22.82
C ALA A 305 9.65 6.39 21.36
N ASN A 306 8.39 6.68 20.98
CA ASN A 306 7.92 6.52 19.61
C ASN A 306 8.63 7.47 18.63
N ASN A 307 8.83 8.74 19.00
CA ASN A 307 9.57 9.71 18.19
C ASN A 307 11.04 9.31 18.01
N GLN A 308 11.72 8.86 19.07
CA GLN A 308 13.09 8.35 18.97
C GLN A 308 13.20 7.17 17.99
N LEU A 309 12.22 6.26 18.01
CA LEU A 309 12.16 5.13 17.07
C LEU A 309 11.94 5.61 15.63
N LEU A 310 10.97 6.51 15.40
CA LEU A 310 10.71 7.08 14.07
C LEU A 310 11.92 7.83 13.50
N ASP A 311 12.60 8.62 14.33
CA ASP A 311 13.81 9.35 13.96
C ASP A 311 14.99 8.44 13.62
N ALA A 312 15.11 7.30 14.30
CA ALA A 312 16.11 6.27 14.03
C ALA A 312 15.78 5.47 12.75
N MET A 313 14.50 5.27 12.47
CA MET A 313 14.00 4.63 11.23
C MET A 313 14.02 5.55 10.01
N GLY A 314 14.42 6.82 10.16
CA GLY A 314 14.46 7.80 9.06
C GLY A 314 13.08 8.36 8.68
N CYS A 315 12.05 8.11 9.50
CA CYS A 315 10.69 8.59 9.33
C CYS A 315 10.40 9.89 10.10
N GLY A 316 11.41 10.47 10.74
CA GLY A 316 11.29 11.71 11.49
C GLY A 316 10.80 12.85 10.62
N SER A 317 9.57 13.31 10.88
CA SER A 317 9.11 14.60 10.39
C SER A 317 10.06 15.66 10.93
N GLY A 318 10.71 16.40 10.04
CA GLY A 318 11.45 17.61 10.39
C GLY A 318 10.51 18.72 10.88
N ASN A 319 9.83 18.52 12.01
CA ASN A 319 9.22 19.58 12.79
C ASN A 319 10.21 19.97 13.88
N LYS A 320 11.24 20.72 13.49
CA LYS A 320 11.82 21.71 14.38
C LYS A 320 10.86 22.89 14.34
N ASP A 321 9.89 22.92 15.25
CA ASP A 321 9.23 24.14 15.71
C ASP A 321 8.42 23.78 16.96
N GLY A 322 8.84 24.33 18.10
CA GLY A 322 8.20 24.09 19.38
C GLY A 322 9.08 24.29 20.62
N ASP A 323 10.14 25.12 20.55
CA ASP A 323 10.68 25.73 21.77
C ASP A 323 9.69 26.83 22.17
N GLY A 324 8.88 26.55 23.19
CA GLY A 324 8.22 27.59 23.96
C GLY A 324 9.23 28.21 24.90
N ASP A 325 9.91 29.27 24.46
CA ASP A 325 10.58 30.18 25.37
C ASP A 325 10.03 31.60 25.22
N VAL A 326 9.77 32.16 26.37
CA VAL A 326 9.21 33.48 26.64
C VAL A 326 10.24 34.53 26.25
N THR A 327 9.93 35.44 25.34
CA THR A 327 10.63 36.73 25.32
C THR A 327 9.70 37.90 24.98
N GLU A 328 9.75 38.85 25.91
CA GLU A 328 9.32 40.23 25.80
C GLU A 328 10.12 40.94 24.70
N ASP A 329 9.37 41.61 23.84
CA ASP A 329 9.48 43.02 23.44
C ASP A 329 10.81 43.68 22.98
N GLU A 330 10.58 44.60 22.04
CA GLU A 330 11.38 45.77 21.64
C GLU A 330 12.46 45.70 20.52
N THR A 331 12.01 46.23 19.36
CA THR A 331 12.57 47.39 18.62
C THR A 331 13.66 47.25 17.54
N GLU A 332 13.25 47.74 16.36
CA GLU A 332 13.92 48.74 15.50
C GLU A 332 15.07 48.37 14.52
N THR A 333 14.66 48.28 13.25
CA THR A 333 15.06 49.13 12.09
C THR A 333 16.35 48.88 11.28
N ASN A 334 16.12 48.99 9.96
CA ASN A 334 16.97 49.54 8.90
C ASN A 334 18.06 48.67 8.22
N GLY A 335 17.78 48.32 6.95
CA GLY A 335 18.28 49.15 5.85
C GLY A 335 19.26 48.52 4.84
N SER A 336 18.78 48.39 3.59
CA SER A 336 19.48 48.61 2.29
C SER A 336 20.70 47.75 1.94
N ALA A 337 20.79 46.99 0.84
CA ALA A 337 20.55 47.22 -0.60
C ALA A 337 21.88 47.10 -1.40
N ASN A 338 21.77 46.50 -2.59
CA ASN A 338 22.64 46.59 -3.78
C ASN A 338 23.94 45.74 -3.83
N VAL A 339 24.46 45.23 -4.97
CA VAL A 339 24.09 45.13 -6.42
C VAL A 339 25.21 44.28 -7.10
N ALA A 340 24.91 43.73 -8.29
CA ALA A 340 25.82 43.33 -9.41
C ALA A 340 26.49 41.92 -9.39
N GLU A 341 26.15 41.02 -10.33
CA GLU A 341 26.63 40.86 -11.74
C GLU A 341 27.97 40.08 -11.80
N THR A 342 28.09 38.86 -12.36
CA THR A 342 28.07 38.51 -13.80
C THR A 342 28.34 37.00 -14.01
N ASP A 343 27.77 36.47 -15.10
CA ASP A 343 28.27 35.44 -16.04
C ASP A 343 28.73 34.02 -15.64
N GLY A 344 28.03 33.03 -16.21
CA GLY A 344 28.66 32.14 -17.20
C GLY A 344 28.85 30.64 -16.88
N LYS A 345 28.02 29.80 -17.54
CA LYS A 345 28.34 28.45 -18.07
C LYS A 345 28.72 27.32 -17.08
N LYS A 346 27.81 26.35 -16.89
CA LYS A 346 27.83 25.02 -17.56
C LYS A 346 26.79 24.08 -16.93
N ASN A 347 25.99 23.48 -17.81
CA ASN A 347 25.12 22.34 -17.53
C ASN A 347 25.96 21.13 -17.09
N SER A 348 25.74 20.65 -15.87
CA SER A 348 26.04 19.29 -15.47
C SER A 348 24.88 18.77 -14.63
N ASN A 349 24.11 17.84 -15.19
CA ASN A 349 23.13 17.05 -14.47
C ASN A 349 23.87 16.22 -13.39
N GLY A 350 23.94 16.77 -12.17
CA GLY A 350 24.18 16.02 -10.96
C GLY A 350 22.83 15.66 -10.37
N ALA A 351 22.54 14.35 -10.30
CA ALA A 351 21.37 13.84 -9.61
C ALA A 351 21.33 14.38 -8.18
N ALA A 352 20.18 14.93 -7.81
CA ALA A 352 19.91 15.51 -6.51
C ALA A 352 20.20 14.50 -5.40
N ASN A 353 21.19 14.81 -4.58
CA ASN A 353 21.44 14.11 -3.32
C ASN A 353 20.45 14.68 -2.30
N THR A 354 19.22 14.16 -2.28
CA THR A 354 18.31 14.39 -1.16
C THR A 354 18.95 13.72 0.05
N GLY A 355 19.23 14.51 1.10
CA GLY A 355 19.83 14.03 2.35
C GLY A 355 18.89 13.14 3.14
N GLU A 356 18.58 11.95 2.61
CA GLU A 356 17.90 10.90 3.35
C GLU A 356 18.84 10.37 4.42
N LYS A 357 18.41 10.49 5.68
CA LYS A 357 19.12 9.97 6.84
C LYS A 357 19.17 8.44 6.73
N ARG A 358 20.38 7.87 6.65
CA ARG A 358 20.58 6.42 6.53
C ARG A 358 20.23 5.71 7.84
N ILE A 359 19.69 4.50 7.74
CA ILE A 359 19.14 3.73 8.86
C ILE A 359 20.23 2.86 9.47
N ASP A 360 20.40 2.95 10.78
CA ASP A 360 21.20 2.01 11.56
C ASP A 360 20.27 1.00 12.26
N MET A 361 20.22 -0.22 11.73
CA MET A 361 19.32 -1.27 12.23
C MET A 361 19.72 -1.82 13.60
N ASP A 362 20.99 -1.74 13.97
CA ASP A 362 21.45 -2.14 15.31
C ASP A 362 20.94 -1.15 16.35
N LEU A 363 21.08 0.15 16.07
CA LEU A 363 20.52 1.23 16.90
C LEU A 363 18.99 1.14 16.99
N VAL A 364 18.29 0.94 15.88
CA VAL A 364 16.82 0.79 15.85
C VAL A 364 16.38 -0.41 16.71
N THR A 365 17.09 -1.54 16.61
CA THR A 365 16.79 -2.74 17.40
C THR A 365 17.08 -2.53 18.89
N GLU A 366 18.17 -1.83 19.22
CA GLU A 366 18.49 -1.46 20.61
C GLU A 366 17.41 -0.56 21.21
N LEU A 367 17.00 0.50 20.50
CA LEU A 367 15.94 1.40 20.94
C LEU A 367 14.61 0.67 21.10
N PHE A 368 14.27 -0.22 20.17
CA PHE A 368 13.04 -1.01 20.24
C PHE A 368 13.05 -1.92 21.48
N ASN A 369 14.16 -2.60 21.76
CA ASN A 369 14.32 -3.47 22.93
C ASN A 369 14.35 -2.69 24.25
N LYS A 370 14.99 -1.52 24.28
CA LYS A 370 15.03 -0.64 25.45
C LYS A 370 13.63 -0.13 25.82
N ASN A 371 12.80 0.12 24.82
CA ASN A 371 11.45 0.65 24.98
C ASN A 371 10.37 -0.44 25.09
N VAL A 372 10.71 -1.73 25.25
CA VAL A 372 9.74 -2.84 25.38
C VAL A 372 8.77 -2.64 26.55
N PHE A 373 9.18 -1.93 27.59
CA PHE A 373 8.36 -1.63 28.76
C PHE A 373 7.49 -0.38 28.59
N LEU A 374 7.64 0.34 27.48
CA LEU A 374 6.81 1.47 27.08
C LEU A 374 5.88 1.06 25.93
N PRO A 375 4.72 1.70 25.80
CA PRO A 375 3.84 1.38 24.71
C PRO A 375 4.35 1.96 23.40
N ILE A 376 4.68 1.06 22.47
CA ILE A 376 5.04 1.41 21.10
C ILE A 376 3.76 1.41 20.26
N ASP A 377 3.52 2.51 19.55
CA ASP A 377 2.34 2.67 18.71
C ASP A 377 2.30 1.59 17.61
N PRO A 378 1.11 1.06 17.26
CA PRO A 378 0.98 -0.04 16.30
C PRO A 378 1.67 0.24 14.95
N GLN A 379 1.56 1.48 14.45
CA GLN A 379 2.18 1.90 13.20
C GLN A 379 3.71 1.92 13.28
N VAL A 380 4.28 2.36 14.41
CA VAL A 380 5.74 2.35 14.65
C VAL A 380 6.25 0.92 14.71
N ARG A 381 5.51 0.02 15.39
CA ARG A 381 5.84 -1.41 15.46
C ARG A 381 5.79 -2.11 14.10
N GLU A 382 4.77 -1.82 13.29
CA GLU A 382 4.65 -2.35 11.93
C GLU A 382 5.82 -1.89 11.05
N THR A 383 6.18 -0.60 11.15
CA THR A 383 7.32 -0.02 10.45
C THR A 383 8.63 -0.72 10.82
N PHE A 384 8.86 -0.95 12.12
CA PHE A 384 10.03 -1.69 12.61
C PHE A 384 10.11 -3.10 12.02
N HIS A 385 9.01 -3.87 12.05
CA HIS A 385 9.01 -5.24 11.52
C HIS A 385 9.24 -5.27 10.01
N SER A 386 8.65 -4.34 9.26
CA SER A 386 8.85 -4.19 7.82
C SER A 386 10.33 -3.90 7.50
N LEU A 387 10.93 -2.91 8.17
CA LEU A 387 12.35 -2.56 7.98
C LEU A 387 13.30 -3.69 8.38
N SER A 388 13.03 -4.37 9.49
CA SER A 388 13.82 -5.51 9.96
C SER A 388 13.79 -6.68 8.96
N HIS A 389 12.62 -6.97 8.40
CA HIS A 389 12.46 -8.00 7.38
C HIS A 389 13.22 -7.64 6.09
N GLU A 390 13.12 -6.38 5.63
CA GLU A 390 13.84 -5.92 4.45
C GLU A 390 15.36 -5.95 4.66
N PHE A 391 15.85 -5.48 5.82
CA PHE A 391 17.26 -5.54 6.19
C PHE A 391 17.80 -6.98 6.11
N LYS A 392 17.05 -7.93 6.69
CA LYS A 392 17.45 -9.34 6.71
C LYS A 392 17.55 -9.93 5.31
N ILE A 393 16.58 -9.64 4.42
CA ILE A 393 16.61 -10.09 3.02
C ILE A 393 17.86 -9.57 2.33
N VAL A 394 18.07 -8.24 2.39
CA VAL A 394 19.13 -7.59 1.63
C VAL A 394 20.52 -7.97 2.18
N SER A 395 20.67 -8.07 3.51
CA SER A 395 21.91 -8.55 4.15
C SER A 395 22.25 -9.98 3.70
N ASN A 396 21.27 -10.89 3.69
CA ASN A 396 21.47 -12.28 3.25
C ASN A 396 21.86 -12.37 1.75
N GLN A 397 21.24 -11.54 0.90
CA GLN A 397 21.60 -11.46 -0.52
C GLN A 397 23.05 -11.01 -0.68
N LEU A 398 23.46 -9.99 0.07
CA LEU A 398 24.81 -9.46 0.04
C LEU A 398 25.84 -10.48 0.54
N ASP A 399 25.53 -11.20 1.63
CA ASP A 399 26.37 -12.29 2.13
C ASP A 399 26.53 -13.42 1.12
N SER A 400 25.46 -13.80 0.42
CA SER A 400 25.51 -14.82 -0.62
C SER A 400 26.44 -14.41 -1.77
N VAL A 401 26.40 -13.14 -2.20
CA VAL A 401 27.29 -12.62 -3.24
C VAL A 401 28.75 -12.57 -2.77
N LEU A 402 28.98 -12.14 -1.52
CA LEU A 402 30.33 -12.11 -0.95
C LEU A 402 30.90 -13.54 -0.80
N GLU A 403 30.08 -14.51 -0.42
CA GLU A 403 30.49 -15.91 -0.33
C GLU A 403 30.96 -16.45 -1.70
N LEU A 404 30.30 -16.06 -2.80
CA LEU A 404 30.74 -16.41 -4.15
C LEU A 404 32.12 -15.81 -4.49
N ILE A 405 32.37 -14.57 -4.08
CA ILE A 405 33.68 -13.92 -4.26
C ILE A 405 34.75 -14.67 -3.47
N TYR A 406 34.48 -15.00 -2.20
CA TYR A 406 35.42 -15.73 -1.36
C TYR A 406 35.72 -17.14 -1.88
N LYS A 407 34.70 -17.91 -2.29
CA LYS A 407 34.88 -19.25 -2.88
C LYS A 407 35.67 -19.19 -4.18
N ARG A 408 35.40 -18.19 -5.02
CA ARG A 408 36.18 -17.95 -6.24
C ARG A 408 37.65 -17.69 -5.88
N ASP A 409 37.92 -16.81 -4.93
CA ASP A 409 39.30 -16.47 -4.54
C ASP A 409 40.03 -17.69 -3.98
N GLU A 410 39.33 -18.54 -3.21
CA GLU A 410 39.87 -19.80 -2.71
C GLU A 410 40.26 -20.76 -3.85
N LEU A 411 39.36 -21.02 -4.80
CA LEU A 411 39.63 -21.91 -5.93
C LEU A 411 40.73 -21.37 -6.86
N MET A 412 40.86 -20.05 -6.95
CA MET A 412 41.84 -19.40 -7.82
C MET A 412 43.26 -19.35 -7.23
N LYS A 413 43.45 -19.73 -5.95
CA LYS A 413 44.76 -19.72 -5.28
C LYS A 413 45.83 -20.50 -6.04
N GLU A 414 45.46 -21.62 -6.66
CA GLU A 414 46.41 -22.48 -7.40
C GLU A 414 47.02 -21.80 -8.63
N PHE A 415 46.38 -20.75 -9.16
CA PHE A 415 46.87 -19.97 -10.30
C PHE A 415 47.61 -18.69 -9.88
N THR A 416 47.61 -18.35 -8.59
CA THR A 416 48.23 -17.13 -8.05
C THR A 416 49.57 -17.36 -7.34
N VAL A 417 50.00 -18.62 -7.15
CA VAL A 417 51.28 -18.92 -6.48
C VAL A 417 52.47 -18.68 -7.41
N GLY A 418 53.00 -17.47 -7.31
CA GLY A 418 54.38 -17.14 -7.62
C GLY A 418 54.93 -16.32 -6.46
N ASP A 419 55.13 -16.94 -5.29
CA ASP A 419 55.85 -16.30 -4.20
C ASP A 419 57.06 -17.12 -3.78
N CYS A 420 58.18 -16.41 -3.77
CA CYS A 420 59.54 -16.86 -3.63
C CYS A 420 59.81 -17.15 -2.14
N SER A 421 59.82 -18.42 -1.73
CA SER A 421 60.40 -18.80 -0.45
C SER A 421 61.93 -18.78 -0.60
N GLN A 422 62.54 -17.78 0.04
CA GLN A 422 63.98 -17.70 0.28
C GLN A 422 64.45 -18.98 0.96
N ASP A 423 65.27 -19.77 0.25
CA ASP A 423 66.27 -20.60 0.89
C ASP A 423 67.60 -20.41 0.16
N ALA A 424 68.62 -20.13 0.95
CA ALA A 424 69.95 -19.81 0.49
C ALA A 424 70.61 -21.04 -0.16
N GLY A 425 71.01 -20.90 -1.42
CA GLY A 425 72.07 -21.73 -2.01
C GLY A 425 71.74 -22.32 -3.38
N SER A 426 72.52 -21.89 -4.38
CA SER A 426 72.80 -22.57 -5.64
C SER A 426 71.90 -22.28 -6.86
N LYS A 427 72.46 -21.41 -7.70
CA LYS A 427 72.54 -21.45 -9.18
C LYS A 427 71.24 -21.60 -10.01
N VAL A 428 71.01 -20.50 -10.75
CA VAL A 428 70.49 -20.42 -12.13
C VAL A 428 69.14 -21.09 -12.37
N CYS A 429 68.08 -20.30 -12.32
CA CYS A 429 66.82 -20.62 -12.98
C CYS A 429 66.46 -19.48 -13.94
N GLY A 430 66.48 -19.79 -15.24
CA GLY A 430 65.87 -18.93 -16.24
C GLY A 430 64.37 -18.84 -15.95
N SER A 431 63.84 -17.62 -15.98
CA SER A 431 62.42 -17.35 -15.82
C SER A 431 61.66 -17.80 -17.07
N GLU A 432 61.34 -19.09 -17.15
CA GLU A 432 60.23 -19.55 -17.99
C GLU A 432 58.93 -19.19 -17.24
N GLU A 433 58.18 -18.20 -17.75
CA GLU A 433 56.81 -17.95 -17.32
C GLU A 433 56.02 -19.26 -17.48
N LYS A 434 55.59 -19.87 -16.36
CA LYS A 434 54.71 -21.05 -16.42
C LYS A 434 53.45 -20.69 -17.20
N GLU A 435 53.29 -21.27 -18.40
CA GLU A 435 52.07 -21.12 -19.19
C GLU A 435 50.88 -21.69 -18.40
N ILE A 436 49.84 -20.89 -18.19
CA ILE A 436 48.63 -21.30 -17.47
C ILE A 436 47.90 -22.36 -18.30
N ASP A 437 47.63 -23.53 -17.70
CA ASP A 437 46.77 -24.54 -18.29
C ASP A 437 45.32 -24.03 -18.33
N PHE A 438 44.87 -23.68 -19.54
CA PHE A 438 43.54 -23.13 -19.76
C PHE A 438 42.43 -24.15 -19.46
N ASN A 439 42.67 -25.45 -19.68
CA ASN A 439 41.63 -26.46 -19.45
C ASN A 439 41.31 -26.56 -17.95
N ARG A 440 42.34 -26.57 -17.11
CA ARG A 440 42.19 -26.51 -15.65
C ARG A 440 41.52 -25.22 -15.19
N LEU A 441 41.93 -24.07 -15.74
CA LEU A 441 41.29 -22.79 -15.43
C LEU A 441 39.79 -22.80 -15.79
N ALA A 442 39.43 -23.40 -16.92
CA ALA A 442 38.05 -23.54 -17.35
C ALA A 442 37.24 -24.48 -16.44
N ASP A 443 37.83 -25.56 -15.94
CA ASP A 443 37.20 -26.44 -14.95
C ASP A 443 36.90 -25.71 -13.64
N VAL A 444 37.80 -24.82 -13.19
CA VAL A 444 37.56 -23.96 -12.02
C VAL A 444 36.42 -22.98 -12.27
N VAL A 445 36.33 -22.39 -13.47
CA VAL A 445 35.23 -21.51 -13.86
C VAL A 445 33.89 -22.25 -13.86
N ASP A 446 33.86 -23.49 -14.36
CA ASP A 446 32.67 -24.34 -14.33
C ASP A 446 32.24 -24.63 -12.88
N GLN A 447 33.18 -24.96 -11.98
CA GLN A 447 32.90 -25.16 -10.55
C GLN A 447 32.32 -23.91 -9.88
N ILE A 448 32.87 -22.72 -10.16
CA ILE A 448 32.36 -21.46 -9.62
C ILE A 448 30.94 -21.18 -10.13
N HIS A 449 30.69 -21.46 -11.42
CA HIS A 449 29.37 -21.29 -12.03
C HIS A 449 28.34 -22.24 -11.41
N ASP A 450 28.70 -23.49 -11.15
CA ASP A 450 27.84 -24.48 -10.49
C ASP A 450 27.54 -24.11 -9.03
N ILE A 451 28.52 -23.57 -8.29
CA ILE A 451 28.32 -23.04 -6.93
C ILE A 451 27.31 -21.88 -6.96
N ALA A 452 27.41 -20.98 -7.94
CA ALA A 452 26.48 -19.87 -8.09
C ALA A 452 25.05 -20.33 -8.43
N CYS A 453 24.91 -21.43 -9.18
CA CYS A 453 23.61 -22.02 -9.50
C CYS A 453 22.98 -22.79 -8.33
N SER A 454 23.81 -23.37 -7.45
CA SER A 454 23.38 -24.20 -6.31
C SER A 454 23.18 -23.42 -5.00
N THR A 455 23.58 -22.15 -4.96
CA THR A 455 23.34 -21.25 -3.81
C THR A 455 21.87 -20.81 -3.76
N SER A 456 20.98 -21.76 -3.46
CA SER A 456 19.61 -21.50 -3.03
C SER A 456 19.59 -21.32 -1.52
N VAL A 457 19.26 -20.13 -1.03
CA VAL A 457 19.07 -19.90 0.40
C VAL A 457 17.72 -20.50 0.82
N SER A 458 17.72 -21.74 1.30
CA SER A 458 16.57 -22.32 2.00
C SER A 458 16.49 -21.74 3.41
N GLY A 459 15.59 -20.79 3.63
CA GLY A 459 15.26 -20.29 4.97
C GLY A 459 14.42 -21.32 5.77
N PRO A 460 14.58 -21.40 7.10
CA PRO A 460 13.70 -22.21 7.94
C PRO A 460 12.34 -21.50 8.05
N GLY A 461 11.37 -21.96 7.27
CA GLY A 461 10.00 -21.43 7.26
C GLY A 461 9.49 -21.23 5.84
N GLY A 462 8.80 -22.23 5.31
CA GLY A 462 8.15 -22.16 4.00
C GLY A 462 7.07 -21.08 3.99
N ASN A 463 7.41 -19.92 3.41
CA ASN A 463 6.55 -18.92 2.76
C ASN A 463 7.21 -17.55 2.89
N THR A 464 8.32 -17.36 2.18
CA THR A 464 8.79 -16.03 1.78
C THR A 464 9.48 -16.25 0.44
N THR A 465 9.05 -15.52 -0.58
CA THR A 465 9.70 -15.46 -1.90
C THR A 465 11.10 -14.87 -1.73
N VAL A 466 12.04 -15.68 -1.26
CA VAL A 466 13.48 -15.41 -1.31
C VAL A 466 13.83 -15.45 -2.78
N THR A 467 14.08 -14.29 -3.37
CA THR A 467 14.49 -14.17 -4.76
C THR A 467 15.77 -14.98 -4.95
N ASN A 468 15.65 -16.15 -5.59
CA ASN A 468 16.78 -16.92 -6.09
C ASN A 468 17.71 -15.99 -6.88
N LEU A 469 19.01 -16.04 -6.59
CA LEU A 469 19.98 -15.21 -7.31
C LEU A 469 19.98 -15.51 -8.82
N ASN A 470 19.59 -16.71 -9.24
CA ASN A 470 18.97 -17.03 -10.54
C ASN A 470 18.60 -18.52 -10.49
N ASN A 471 17.62 -18.99 -11.26
CA ASN A 471 17.38 -20.45 -11.36
C ASN A 471 18.37 -21.17 -12.31
N ASN A 472 19.26 -20.45 -13.01
CA ASN A 472 20.09 -21.01 -14.09
C ASN A 472 21.45 -20.28 -14.34
N GLY A 473 22.02 -19.53 -13.39
CA GLY A 473 23.28 -18.81 -13.64
C GLY A 473 23.78 -17.90 -12.51
N GLY A 474 24.92 -17.25 -12.71
CA GLY A 474 25.50 -16.28 -11.77
C GLY A 474 24.70 -14.96 -11.66
N PRO A 475 24.99 -14.09 -10.68
CA PRO A 475 24.25 -12.84 -10.50
C PRO A 475 24.49 -11.87 -11.67
N THR A 476 23.41 -11.34 -12.23
CA THR A 476 23.47 -10.34 -13.29
C THR A 476 23.89 -8.97 -12.76
N ILE A 477 24.47 -8.13 -13.63
CA ILE A 477 24.85 -6.75 -13.28
C ILE A 477 23.66 -5.96 -12.72
N GLN A 478 22.45 -6.14 -13.29
CA GLN A 478 21.25 -5.46 -12.82
C GLN A 478 20.87 -5.90 -11.39
N GLN A 479 20.89 -7.21 -11.11
CA GLN A 479 20.59 -7.73 -9.77
C GLN A 479 21.58 -7.20 -8.73
N LEU A 480 22.86 -7.10 -9.07
CA LEU A 480 23.89 -6.54 -8.18
C LEU A 480 23.63 -5.05 -7.91
N HIS A 481 23.25 -4.25 -8.91
CA HIS A 481 22.82 -2.86 -8.70
C HIS A 481 21.61 -2.77 -7.79
N ASP A 482 20.60 -3.60 -8.00
CA ASP A 482 19.38 -3.60 -7.18
C ASP A 482 19.71 -3.94 -5.72
N ILE A 483 20.60 -4.92 -5.48
CA ILE A 483 21.07 -5.27 -4.14
C ILE A 483 21.82 -4.09 -3.52
N VAL A 484 22.78 -3.47 -4.23
CA VAL A 484 23.56 -2.34 -3.72
C VAL A 484 22.65 -1.14 -3.40
N ASN A 485 21.72 -0.80 -4.27
CA ASN A 485 20.80 0.32 -4.08
C ASN A 485 19.87 0.10 -2.89
N LYS A 486 19.30 -1.10 -2.73
CA LYS A 486 18.49 -1.45 -1.56
C LYS A 486 19.33 -1.48 -0.27
N SER A 487 20.57 -1.95 -0.35
CA SER A 487 21.49 -1.98 0.79
C SER A 487 21.91 -0.58 1.23
N ALA A 488 22.00 0.37 0.29
CA ALA A 488 22.48 1.72 0.54
C ALA A 488 21.66 2.48 1.59
N LYS A 489 20.40 2.11 1.82
CA LYS A 489 19.60 2.72 2.89
C LYS A 489 20.10 2.38 4.30
N PHE A 490 20.82 1.27 4.46
CA PHE A 490 21.30 0.77 5.75
C PHE A 490 22.78 1.04 5.94
N SER A 491 23.16 1.77 7.00
CA SER A 491 24.58 2.04 7.32
C SER A 491 25.33 0.77 7.70
N ASN A 492 24.67 -0.20 8.36
CA ASN A 492 25.28 -1.46 8.80
C ASN A 492 25.85 -2.30 7.63
N LEU A 493 25.40 -2.05 6.39
CA LEU A 493 25.81 -2.80 5.20
C LEU A 493 26.96 -2.13 4.42
N ASP A 494 27.45 -0.96 4.86
CA ASP A 494 28.48 -0.20 4.12
C ASP A 494 29.75 -0.97 3.83
N ALA A 495 30.26 -1.69 4.84
CA ALA A 495 31.48 -2.48 4.68
C ALA A 495 31.31 -3.56 3.59
N LYS A 496 30.14 -4.21 3.56
CA LYS A 496 29.81 -5.23 2.57
C LYS A 496 29.63 -4.61 1.17
N ILE A 497 28.98 -3.46 1.06
CA ILE A 497 28.83 -2.70 -0.19
C ILE A 497 30.20 -2.26 -0.73
N ALA A 498 31.09 -1.79 0.14
CA ALA A 498 32.44 -1.34 -0.22
C ALA A 498 33.29 -2.48 -0.82
N ILE A 499 33.10 -3.71 -0.36
CA ILE A 499 33.73 -4.90 -0.95
C ILE A 499 33.14 -5.19 -2.34
N LEU A 500 31.82 -5.13 -2.51
CA LEU A 500 31.15 -5.49 -3.77
C LEU A 500 31.36 -4.47 -4.89
N GLN A 501 31.39 -3.17 -4.59
CA GLN A 501 31.43 -2.10 -5.59
C GLN A 501 32.58 -2.19 -6.62
N PRO A 502 33.84 -2.44 -6.20
CA PRO A 502 34.95 -2.64 -7.14
C PRO A 502 34.69 -3.78 -8.15
N HIS A 503 34.10 -4.89 -7.70
CA HIS A 503 33.79 -6.03 -8.56
C HIS A 503 32.69 -5.69 -9.57
N LEU A 504 31.64 -4.98 -9.15
CA LEU A 504 30.58 -4.52 -10.03
C LEU A 504 31.11 -3.61 -11.15
N LYS A 505 31.96 -2.64 -10.80
CA LYS A 505 32.61 -1.74 -11.76
C LYS A 505 33.51 -2.48 -12.76
N LEU A 506 34.20 -3.52 -12.31
CA LEU A 506 35.01 -4.37 -13.18
C LEU A 506 34.16 -5.15 -14.19
N MET A 507 33.00 -5.69 -13.76
CA MET A 507 32.07 -6.41 -14.64
C MET A 507 31.50 -5.51 -15.74
N GLU A 508 31.06 -4.29 -15.39
CA GLU A 508 30.55 -3.31 -16.35
C GLU A 508 31.59 -2.96 -17.42
N GLY A 509 32.82 -2.69 -16.98
CA GLY A 509 33.93 -2.35 -17.87
C GLY A 509 34.37 -3.49 -18.78
N TRP A 510 34.19 -4.74 -18.35
CA TRP A 510 34.62 -5.91 -19.14
C TRP A 510 33.77 -6.12 -20.39
N SER A 511 32.44 -6.07 -20.27
CA SER A 511 31.55 -6.31 -21.41
C SER A 511 31.83 -5.33 -22.56
N THR A 512 32.11 -4.07 -22.23
CA THR A 512 32.50 -3.01 -23.16
C THR A 512 33.86 -3.30 -23.80
N LYS A 513 34.86 -3.74 -23.02
CA LYS A 513 36.20 -4.09 -23.53
C LYS A 513 36.18 -5.29 -24.47
N LEU A 514 35.40 -6.32 -24.15
CA LEU A 514 35.24 -7.50 -25.01
C LEU A 514 34.62 -7.12 -26.36
N ARG A 515 33.54 -6.32 -26.33
CA ARG A 515 32.86 -5.87 -27.54
C ARG A 515 33.77 -5.02 -28.43
N SER A 516 34.42 -4.00 -27.87
CA SER A 516 35.26 -3.08 -28.64
C SER A 516 36.53 -3.75 -29.18
N ARG A 517 37.16 -4.66 -28.42
CA ARG A 517 38.43 -5.28 -28.83
C ARG A 517 38.28 -6.47 -29.78
N PHE A 518 37.21 -7.25 -29.66
CA PHE A 518 37.11 -8.54 -30.36
C PHE A 518 35.86 -8.69 -31.24
N LEU A 519 34.76 -7.99 -30.93
CA LEU A 519 33.49 -8.22 -31.63
C LEU A 519 33.11 -7.10 -32.61
N GLN A 520 33.65 -5.88 -32.46
CA GLN A 520 33.31 -4.71 -33.27
C GLN A 520 33.61 -4.89 -34.78
N SER A 521 34.66 -5.65 -35.14
CA SER A 521 35.03 -5.94 -36.53
C SER A 521 34.22 -7.10 -37.15
N HIS A 522 33.86 -8.11 -36.35
CA HIS A 522 33.22 -9.34 -36.83
C HIS A 522 31.68 -9.25 -36.83
N TYR A 523 31.11 -8.42 -35.94
CA TYR A 523 29.66 -8.26 -35.78
C TYR A 523 29.26 -6.79 -35.65
N PRO A 524 29.60 -5.91 -36.63
CA PRO A 524 29.44 -4.45 -36.52
C PRO A 524 28.00 -3.95 -36.35
N ARG A 525 27.00 -4.84 -36.38
CA ARG A 525 25.56 -4.52 -36.23
C ARG A 525 24.79 -5.45 -35.29
N SER A 526 25.42 -6.42 -34.61
CA SER A 526 24.63 -7.36 -33.80
C SER A 526 24.22 -6.72 -32.47
N THR A 527 22.93 -6.44 -32.35
CA THR A 527 22.24 -6.18 -31.06
C THR A 527 22.06 -7.46 -30.23
N LYS A 528 22.57 -8.61 -30.70
CA LYS A 528 22.46 -9.90 -30.01
C LYS A 528 23.13 -9.82 -28.64
N LYS A 529 22.50 -10.46 -27.64
CA LYS A 529 23.10 -10.66 -26.31
C LYS A 529 24.38 -11.50 -26.46
N LEU A 530 25.42 -11.21 -25.67
CA LEU A 530 26.71 -11.93 -25.71
C LEU A 530 26.51 -13.43 -25.46
N THR A 531 25.61 -13.77 -24.54
CA THR A 531 25.16 -15.14 -24.25
C THR A 531 24.76 -15.89 -25.52
N ASN A 532 23.89 -15.31 -26.36
CA ASN A 532 23.42 -15.95 -27.59
C ASN A 532 24.57 -16.13 -28.59
N LEU A 533 25.42 -15.10 -28.70
CA LEU A 533 26.58 -15.14 -29.59
C LEU A 533 27.54 -16.27 -29.21
N PHE A 534 27.87 -16.42 -27.92
CA PHE A 534 28.78 -17.47 -27.46
C PHE A 534 28.17 -18.87 -27.56
N ASN A 535 26.87 -19.02 -27.34
CA ASN A 535 26.17 -20.28 -27.59
C ASN A 535 26.21 -20.67 -29.08
N GLU A 536 25.92 -19.73 -29.99
CA GLU A 536 26.04 -19.96 -31.44
C GLU A 536 27.47 -20.35 -31.83
N GLN A 537 28.49 -19.70 -31.25
CA GLN A 537 29.90 -20.03 -31.50
C GLN A 537 30.27 -21.41 -30.97
N LEU A 538 29.80 -21.78 -29.77
CA LEU A 538 30.08 -23.09 -29.18
C LEU A 538 29.50 -24.21 -30.04
N GLN A 539 28.22 -24.10 -30.41
CA GLN A 539 27.54 -25.04 -31.31
C GLN A 539 28.25 -25.15 -32.65
N ARG A 540 28.57 -24.01 -33.27
CA ARG A 540 29.26 -23.98 -34.57
C ARG A 540 30.65 -24.60 -34.49
N ASN A 541 31.41 -24.29 -33.45
CA ASN A 541 32.75 -24.84 -33.27
C ASN A 541 32.71 -26.35 -33.06
N ASP A 542 31.75 -26.87 -32.29
CA ASP A 542 31.60 -28.31 -32.08
C ASP A 542 31.32 -29.06 -33.39
N VAL A 543 30.42 -28.53 -34.22
CA VAL A 543 30.13 -29.10 -35.55
C VAL A 543 31.39 -29.13 -36.41
N ILE A 544 32.16 -28.02 -36.46
CA ILE A 544 33.35 -27.90 -37.31
C ILE A 544 34.49 -28.80 -36.81
N PHE A 545 34.76 -28.84 -35.49
CA PHE A 545 35.85 -29.65 -34.95
C PHE A 545 35.61 -31.14 -35.15
N ASN A 546 34.34 -31.57 -35.11
CA ASN A 546 33.94 -32.95 -35.35
C ASN A 546 33.63 -33.24 -36.83
N GLU A 547 33.88 -32.30 -37.76
CA GLU A 547 33.57 -32.51 -39.17
C GLU A 547 34.48 -33.60 -39.79
N SER A 548 33.87 -34.45 -40.60
CA SER A 548 34.54 -35.45 -41.45
C SER A 548 34.48 -35.04 -42.92
N TRP A 549 35.15 -35.80 -43.78
CA TRP A 549 35.09 -35.59 -45.23
C TRP A 549 33.69 -35.75 -45.83
N GLU A 550 32.87 -36.61 -45.24
CA GLU A 550 31.49 -36.88 -45.65
C GLU A 550 30.51 -35.80 -45.20
N SER A 551 30.98 -34.75 -44.52
CA SER A 551 30.14 -33.66 -44.04
C SER A 551 29.51 -32.86 -45.19
N GLU A 552 28.18 -32.72 -45.14
CA GLU A 552 27.35 -31.87 -46.00
C GLU A 552 27.67 -30.36 -45.87
N ASN A 553 28.61 -29.96 -44.98
CA ASN A 553 29.01 -28.56 -44.79
C ASN A 553 30.06 -28.10 -45.82
N TYR A 554 29.70 -28.05 -47.09
CA TYR A 554 30.64 -27.83 -48.20
C TYR A 554 31.18 -26.37 -48.28
N CYS A 555 30.41 -25.33 -47.99
CA CYS A 555 30.87 -23.95 -48.19
C CYS A 555 31.83 -23.46 -47.07
N VAL A 556 32.64 -22.42 -47.35
CA VAL A 556 33.52 -21.72 -46.38
C VAL A 556 32.78 -21.17 -45.16
N CYS A 557 31.47 -20.93 -45.25
CA CYS A 557 30.63 -20.55 -44.12
C CYS A 557 30.26 -21.74 -43.19
N ARG A 558 30.50 -22.99 -43.62
CA ARG A 558 30.16 -24.23 -42.92
C ARG A 558 28.67 -24.38 -42.63
N LEU A 559 27.85 -23.93 -43.57
CA LEU A 559 26.40 -24.14 -43.59
C LEU A 559 26.03 -24.84 -44.91
N SER A 560 25.00 -25.69 -44.86
CA SER A 560 24.52 -26.52 -45.98
C SER A 560 23.25 -25.98 -46.65
N HIS A 561 22.93 -24.70 -46.47
CA HIS A 561 21.71 -24.13 -47.09
C HIS A 561 21.87 -24.08 -48.61
N GLU A 562 21.00 -24.78 -49.34
CA GLU A 562 21.02 -24.85 -50.81
C GLU A 562 20.28 -23.69 -51.47
N ASP A 563 19.66 -22.80 -50.68
CA ASP A 563 18.78 -21.73 -51.17
C ASP A 563 19.52 -20.57 -51.89
N ASP A 564 20.85 -20.57 -51.92
CA ASP A 564 21.69 -19.53 -52.52
C ASP A 564 22.44 -20.05 -53.76
N MET A 565 22.77 -19.17 -54.72
CA MET A 565 23.59 -19.53 -55.89
C MET A 565 24.95 -20.11 -55.46
N MET A 566 25.36 -21.21 -56.10
CA MET A 566 26.55 -21.99 -55.73
C MET A 566 27.42 -22.35 -56.92
N VAL A 567 28.74 -22.43 -56.69
CA VAL A 567 29.74 -22.88 -57.68
C VAL A 567 30.56 -24.04 -57.11
N GLU A 568 30.81 -25.04 -57.95
CA GLU A 568 31.61 -26.22 -57.61
C GLU A 568 33.10 -25.99 -57.93
N CYS A 569 33.97 -26.35 -56.99
CA CYS A 569 35.42 -26.32 -57.18
C CYS A 569 35.90 -27.46 -58.09
N GLU A 570 36.67 -27.15 -59.14
CA GLU A 570 37.21 -28.19 -60.03
C GLU A 570 38.28 -29.08 -59.39
N SER A 571 38.95 -28.60 -58.33
CA SER A 571 40.01 -29.36 -57.67
C SER A 571 39.49 -30.34 -56.61
N CYS A 572 38.41 -29.98 -55.91
CA CYS A 572 37.94 -30.75 -54.75
C CYS A 572 36.43 -31.00 -54.72
N GLN A 573 35.71 -30.63 -55.79
CA GLN A 573 34.27 -30.88 -55.96
C GLN A 573 33.41 -30.33 -54.81
N THR A 574 33.94 -29.34 -54.09
CA THR A 574 33.26 -28.72 -52.96
C THR A 574 32.51 -27.49 -53.43
N TRP A 575 31.24 -27.39 -53.04
CA TRP A 575 30.36 -26.29 -53.41
C TRP A 575 30.55 -25.07 -52.50
N CYS A 576 30.56 -23.88 -53.10
CA CYS A 576 30.70 -22.60 -52.40
C CYS A 576 29.57 -21.64 -52.79
N HIS A 577 28.89 -21.04 -51.80
CA HIS A 577 27.92 -19.97 -52.04
C HIS A 577 28.61 -18.75 -52.62
N PHE A 578 28.03 -18.16 -53.66
CA PHE A 578 28.56 -16.98 -54.35
C PHE A 578 28.87 -15.85 -53.36
N LYS A 579 27.91 -15.52 -52.51
CA LYS A 579 28.03 -14.50 -51.47
C LYS A 579 29.15 -14.77 -50.47
N CYS A 580 29.42 -16.03 -50.14
CA CYS A 580 30.46 -16.40 -49.19
C CYS A 580 31.88 -16.23 -49.75
N ILE A 581 32.02 -16.22 -51.08
CA ILE A 581 33.30 -16.05 -51.78
C ILE A 581 33.40 -14.76 -52.59
N GLY A 582 32.38 -13.88 -52.49
CA GLY A 582 32.40 -12.54 -53.10
C GLY A 582 32.06 -12.51 -54.58
N LEU A 583 31.29 -13.47 -55.08
CA LEU A 583 30.68 -13.44 -56.41
C LEU A 583 29.27 -12.88 -56.29
N GLU A 584 28.84 -12.05 -57.24
CA GLU A 584 27.46 -11.56 -57.31
C GLU A 584 26.62 -12.42 -58.25
N ASN A 585 27.17 -12.75 -59.43
CA ASN A 585 26.42 -13.43 -60.51
C ASN A 585 27.27 -14.47 -61.26
N GLU A 586 26.61 -15.38 -62.00
CA GLU A 586 27.29 -16.48 -62.73
C GLU A 586 28.27 -15.99 -63.80
N SER A 587 28.05 -14.81 -64.37
CA SER A 587 28.91 -14.20 -65.39
C SER A 587 30.35 -13.93 -64.91
N GLU A 588 30.58 -13.87 -63.60
CA GLU A 588 31.91 -13.70 -63.01
C GLU A 588 32.73 -15.00 -63.00
N VAL A 589 32.08 -16.14 -63.19
CA VAL A 589 32.71 -17.45 -63.32
C VAL A 589 33.11 -17.65 -64.79
N THR A 590 34.22 -17.04 -65.19
CA THR A 590 34.66 -17.03 -66.60
C THR A 590 35.47 -18.26 -67.01
N THR A 591 36.01 -19.02 -66.05
CA THR A 591 36.86 -20.21 -66.22
C THR A 591 36.70 -21.21 -65.08
N LYS A 592 37.46 -22.32 -65.13
CA LYS A 592 37.70 -23.29 -64.05
C LYS A 592 37.77 -22.65 -62.66
N PHE A 593 36.76 -22.86 -61.82
CA PHE A 593 36.72 -22.30 -60.46
C PHE A 593 37.55 -23.13 -59.48
N ILE A 594 38.42 -22.46 -58.72
CA ILE A 594 39.18 -23.06 -57.62
C ILE A 594 38.75 -22.38 -56.32
N CYS A 595 38.31 -23.16 -55.34
CA CYS A 595 37.82 -22.61 -54.08
C CYS A 595 38.94 -22.05 -53.19
N PRO A 596 38.61 -21.20 -52.22
CA PRO A 596 39.57 -20.65 -51.26
C PRO A 596 40.34 -21.69 -50.41
N LEU A 597 39.84 -22.93 -50.35
CA LEU A 597 40.53 -24.03 -49.67
C LEU A 597 41.58 -24.74 -50.56
N CYS A 598 41.47 -24.59 -51.88
CA CYS A 598 42.39 -25.19 -52.86
C CYS A 598 43.35 -24.17 -53.47
N ASP A 599 42.98 -22.89 -53.53
CA ASP A 599 43.85 -21.80 -53.95
C ASP A 599 44.81 -21.40 -52.82
N LEU A 600 45.76 -22.28 -52.53
CA LEU A 600 46.73 -22.12 -51.44
C LEU A 600 47.69 -20.95 -51.65
N ASN A 601 47.78 -20.38 -52.85
CA ASN A 601 48.64 -19.24 -53.15
C ASN A 601 47.88 -17.89 -53.14
N SER A 602 46.58 -17.88 -52.81
CA SER A 602 45.73 -16.66 -52.82
C SER A 602 45.75 -15.88 -54.13
N ILE A 603 45.78 -16.60 -55.25
CA ILE A 603 45.83 -16.00 -56.58
C ILE A 603 44.44 -15.50 -56.99
N ALA A 604 43.39 -16.24 -56.61
CA ALA A 604 42.01 -15.93 -57.00
C ALA A 604 41.44 -14.76 -56.18
N LYS A 605 40.65 -13.92 -56.85
CA LYS A 605 39.92 -12.82 -56.21
C LYS A 605 38.96 -13.32 -55.13
N THR A 606 38.34 -14.49 -55.35
CA THR A 606 37.44 -15.15 -54.40
C THR A 606 38.15 -15.57 -53.11
N THR A 607 39.40 -16.03 -53.21
CA THR A 607 40.23 -16.34 -52.04
C THR A 607 40.58 -15.10 -51.25
N ASN A 608 41.02 -14.03 -51.92
CA ASN A 608 41.30 -12.74 -51.29
C ASN A 608 40.06 -12.16 -50.59
N PHE A 609 38.88 -12.30 -51.20
CA PHE A 609 37.62 -11.92 -50.56
C PHE A 609 37.38 -12.67 -49.25
N VAL A 610 37.55 -14.00 -49.24
CA VAL A 610 37.41 -14.82 -48.02
C VAL A 610 38.45 -14.45 -46.97
N GLU A 611 39.69 -14.19 -47.38
CA GLU A 611 40.72 -13.71 -46.47
C GLU A 611 40.32 -12.40 -45.79
N ASP A 612 39.87 -11.41 -46.55
CA ASP A 612 39.55 -10.08 -46.03
C ASP A 612 38.22 -10.04 -45.26
N ASN A 613 37.22 -10.80 -45.70
CA ASN A 613 35.86 -10.69 -45.17
C ASN A 613 35.47 -11.78 -44.18
N LEU A 614 36.14 -12.93 -44.17
CA LEU A 614 35.87 -14.02 -43.23
C LEU A 614 37.04 -14.21 -42.26
N ILE A 615 38.27 -14.33 -42.77
CA ILE A 615 39.42 -14.71 -41.94
C ILE A 615 39.94 -13.52 -41.12
N LYS A 616 40.32 -12.41 -41.75
CA LYS A 616 40.93 -11.25 -41.08
C LYS A 616 39.99 -10.55 -40.10
N LYS A 617 38.67 -10.78 -40.22
CA LYS A 617 37.67 -10.27 -39.28
C LYS A 617 37.52 -11.14 -38.02
N LYS A 618 37.99 -12.39 -38.01
CA LYS A 618 37.92 -13.28 -36.85
C LYS A 618 38.85 -12.83 -35.72
N PRO A 619 38.41 -12.93 -34.46
CA PRO A 619 39.30 -12.67 -33.34
C PRO A 619 40.42 -13.70 -33.31
N GLN A 620 41.66 -13.25 -33.17
CA GLN A 620 42.81 -14.15 -33.07
C GLN A 620 42.72 -14.98 -31.80
N PHE A 621 42.79 -16.31 -31.95
CA PHE A 621 42.64 -17.27 -30.86
C PHE A 621 43.61 -16.98 -29.71
N ALA A 622 44.91 -16.77 -30.00
CA ALA A 622 45.91 -16.49 -28.97
C ALA A 622 45.60 -15.21 -28.16
N LYS A 623 45.14 -14.15 -28.83
CA LYS A 623 44.76 -12.89 -28.17
C LYS A 623 43.49 -13.05 -27.34
N LEU A 624 42.51 -13.79 -27.86
CA LEU A 624 41.25 -14.03 -27.16
C LEU A 624 41.45 -14.97 -25.96
N LYS A 625 42.24 -16.04 -26.09
CA LYS A 625 42.67 -16.92 -24.99
C LYS A 625 43.34 -16.11 -23.88
N LYS A 626 44.32 -15.27 -24.22
CA LYS A 626 44.99 -14.38 -23.26
C LYS A 626 44.01 -13.43 -22.56
N PHE A 627 43.10 -12.79 -23.31
CA PHE A 627 42.08 -11.92 -22.75
C PHE A 627 41.14 -12.66 -21.78
N THR A 628 40.71 -13.87 -22.12
CA THR A 628 39.86 -14.71 -21.26
C THR A 628 40.59 -15.09 -19.97
N ILE A 629 41.86 -15.52 -20.05
CA ILE A 629 42.70 -15.81 -18.87
C ILE A 629 42.80 -14.57 -17.97
N GLU A 630 43.19 -13.42 -18.52
CA GLU A 630 43.31 -12.17 -17.76
C GLU A 630 41.97 -11.74 -17.14
N SER A 631 40.86 -12.00 -17.82
CA SER A 631 39.52 -11.68 -17.33
C SER A 631 39.14 -12.57 -16.14
N VAL A 632 39.29 -13.89 -16.27
CA VAL A 632 39.00 -14.85 -15.20
C VAL A 632 39.87 -14.59 -13.97
N LEU A 633 41.17 -14.28 -14.15
CA LEU A 633 42.09 -13.98 -13.06
C LEU A 633 41.77 -12.67 -12.32
N LYS A 634 41.21 -11.67 -12.99
CA LYS A 634 40.94 -10.34 -12.38
C LYS A 634 39.51 -10.18 -11.86
N MET A 635 38.54 -10.96 -12.36
CA MET A 635 37.15 -10.84 -11.94
C MET A 635 36.88 -11.61 -10.65
N GLY A 636 36.34 -10.92 -9.64
CA GLY A 636 35.85 -11.57 -8.42
C GLY A 636 34.50 -12.28 -8.60
N LEU A 637 33.70 -11.84 -9.58
CA LEU A 637 32.42 -12.47 -9.94
C LEU A 637 32.46 -12.89 -11.41
N ILE A 638 32.09 -14.15 -11.67
CA ILE A 638 32.04 -14.70 -13.01
C ILE A 638 30.62 -14.54 -13.56
N SER A 639 30.46 -13.67 -14.54
CA SER A 639 29.21 -13.57 -15.30
C SER A 639 28.99 -14.79 -16.20
N ASP A 640 27.72 -15.09 -16.51
CA ASP A 640 27.36 -16.14 -17.49
C ASP A 640 28.06 -15.94 -18.84
N ASP A 641 28.18 -14.69 -19.30
CA ASP A 641 28.87 -14.35 -20.54
C ASP A 641 30.36 -14.73 -20.50
N LEU A 642 31.03 -14.51 -19.37
CA LEU A 642 32.44 -14.90 -19.20
C LEU A 642 32.57 -16.42 -19.08
N ALA A 643 31.66 -17.09 -18.38
CA ALA A 643 31.65 -18.56 -18.30
C ALA A 643 31.47 -19.19 -19.69
N LEU A 644 30.55 -18.69 -20.51
CA LEU A 644 30.35 -19.14 -21.88
C LEU A 644 31.55 -18.87 -22.78
N LEU A 645 32.17 -17.68 -22.69
CA LEU A 645 33.40 -17.39 -23.41
C LEU A 645 34.52 -18.38 -23.02
N THR A 646 34.64 -18.69 -21.73
CA THR A 646 35.60 -19.70 -21.24
C THR A 646 35.34 -21.07 -21.86
N LYS A 647 34.08 -21.51 -21.97
CA LYS A 647 33.70 -22.76 -22.66
C LYS A 647 34.09 -22.75 -24.14
N VAL A 648 33.85 -21.66 -24.86
CA VAL A 648 34.26 -21.51 -26.28
C VAL A 648 35.77 -21.66 -26.43
N ILE A 649 36.56 -21.02 -25.57
CA ILE A 649 38.02 -21.09 -25.62
C ILE A 649 38.53 -22.46 -25.18
N LYS A 650 37.91 -23.10 -24.17
CA LYS A 650 38.24 -24.46 -23.73
C LYS A 650 38.12 -25.44 -24.90
N ARG A 651 37.02 -25.38 -25.66
CA ARG A 651 36.83 -26.23 -26.83
C ARG A 651 37.86 -25.95 -27.93
N CYS A 652 38.23 -24.69 -28.13
CA CYS A 652 39.32 -24.32 -29.06
C CYS A 652 40.69 -24.84 -28.61
N CYS A 653 40.99 -24.82 -27.29
CA CYS A 653 42.22 -25.39 -26.72
C CYS A 653 42.27 -26.91 -26.90
N GLN A 654 41.16 -27.62 -26.70
CA GLN A 654 41.07 -29.06 -26.94
C GLN A 654 41.36 -29.40 -28.40
N PHE A 655 40.74 -28.68 -29.35
CA PHE A 655 41.02 -28.85 -30.77
C PHE A 655 42.50 -28.58 -31.13
N GLU A 656 43.10 -27.54 -30.54
CA GLU A 656 44.53 -27.26 -30.72
C GLU A 656 45.41 -28.42 -30.23
N GLN A 657 45.04 -29.05 -29.10
CA GLN A 657 45.76 -30.18 -28.52
C GLN A 657 45.57 -31.47 -29.33
N GLU A 658 44.35 -31.77 -29.76
CA GLU A 658 44.03 -32.87 -30.70
C GLU A 658 44.93 -32.78 -31.93
N PHE A 659 45.00 -31.59 -32.55
CA PHE A 659 45.88 -31.39 -33.68
C PHE A 659 47.37 -31.54 -33.34
N LYS A 660 47.85 -30.95 -32.23
CA LYS A 660 49.27 -31.06 -31.83
C LYS A 660 49.71 -32.52 -31.69
N ASN A 661 48.82 -33.39 -31.23
CA ASN A 661 49.07 -34.83 -31.11
C ASN A 661 49.17 -35.52 -32.48
N GLU A 662 48.37 -35.08 -33.46
CA GLU A 662 48.39 -35.62 -34.83
C GLU A 662 49.46 -34.98 -35.73
N ARG A 663 49.94 -33.78 -35.37
CA ARG A 663 50.88 -32.98 -36.16
C ARG A 663 52.11 -33.78 -36.58
N GLY A 664 52.70 -34.56 -35.66
CA GLY A 664 53.89 -35.36 -35.96
C GLY A 664 53.66 -36.33 -37.11
N LYS A 665 52.50 -36.98 -37.17
CA LYS A 665 52.13 -37.88 -38.27
C LYS A 665 51.88 -37.10 -39.56
N LEU A 666 51.11 -36.02 -39.48
CA LEU A 666 50.68 -35.23 -40.64
C LEU A 666 51.83 -34.46 -41.33
N PHE A 667 52.84 -34.03 -40.58
CA PHE A 667 53.95 -33.21 -41.11
C PHE A 667 55.17 -34.01 -41.55
N LEU A 668 55.27 -35.30 -41.17
CA LEU A 668 56.37 -36.20 -41.56
C LEU A 668 56.06 -37.02 -42.83
N ALA A 669 54.87 -36.89 -43.40
CA ALA A 669 54.45 -37.65 -44.56
C ALA A 669 55.17 -37.21 -45.86
N ASP A 670 55.57 -38.18 -46.67
CA ASP A 670 56.25 -37.97 -47.97
C ASP A 670 55.28 -37.43 -49.04
N GLU A 671 55.81 -36.88 -50.14
CA GLU A 671 55.02 -36.29 -51.25
C GLU A 671 53.99 -37.26 -51.87
N GLY A 672 54.19 -38.57 -51.73
CA GLY A 672 53.30 -39.63 -52.22
C GLY A 672 52.17 -40.03 -51.28
N ASP A 673 52.16 -39.58 -50.02
CA ASP A 673 51.16 -39.96 -49.02
C ASP A 673 49.85 -39.16 -49.18
N GLN A 674 48.95 -39.73 -49.96
CA GLN A 674 47.63 -39.15 -50.23
C GLN A 674 46.78 -39.02 -48.95
N GLU A 675 46.88 -39.95 -48.01
CA GLU A 675 46.07 -39.94 -46.79
C GLU A 675 46.45 -38.76 -45.89
N CYS A 676 47.75 -38.51 -45.70
CA CYS A 676 48.22 -37.37 -44.92
C CYS A 676 47.88 -36.03 -45.60
N LYS A 677 48.00 -35.95 -46.93
CA LYS A 677 47.60 -34.77 -47.70
C LYS A 677 46.10 -34.48 -47.55
N TRP A 678 45.28 -35.53 -47.54
CA TRP A 678 43.85 -35.42 -47.28
C TRP A 678 43.64 -34.92 -45.85
N ASN A 679 44.16 -35.60 -44.83
CA ASN A 679 43.97 -35.17 -43.44
C ASN A 679 44.42 -33.72 -43.17
N LEU A 680 45.55 -33.27 -43.75
CA LEU A 680 45.97 -31.86 -43.67
C LEU A 680 44.96 -30.90 -44.30
N LYS A 681 44.37 -31.26 -45.44
CA LYS A 681 43.34 -30.46 -46.11
C LYS A 681 42.06 -30.38 -45.26
N LEU A 682 41.72 -31.44 -44.53
CA LEU A 682 40.58 -31.44 -43.59
C LEU A 682 40.85 -30.49 -42.44
N TYR A 683 42.05 -30.51 -41.87
CA TYR A 683 42.42 -29.56 -40.82
C TYR A 683 42.42 -28.12 -41.32
N TYR A 684 42.90 -27.86 -42.53
CA TYR A 684 42.82 -26.53 -43.13
C TYR A 684 41.36 -26.07 -43.31
N ARG A 685 40.48 -26.97 -43.75
CA ARG A 685 39.03 -26.74 -43.83
C ARG A 685 38.45 -26.36 -42.46
N LYS A 686 38.77 -27.11 -41.40
CA LYS A 686 38.35 -26.80 -40.02
C LYS A 686 38.82 -25.42 -39.57
N LEU A 687 40.10 -25.10 -39.79
CA LEU A 687 40.74 -23.84 -39.39
C LEU A 687 40.19 -22.60 -40.12
N VAL A 688 39.76 -22.76 -41.37
CA VAL A 688 39.09 -21.68 -42.11
C VAL A 688 37.66 -21.48 -41.62
N GLY A 689 36.98 -22.54 -41.17
CA GLY A 689 35.57 -22.51 -40.77
C GLY A 689 35.32 -21.98 -39.35
N VAL A 690 36.16 -22.34 -38.39
CA VAL A 690 35.97 -22.09 -36.94
C VAL A 690 35.82 -20.60 -36.60
N SER A 691 35.11 -20.27 -35.52
CA SER A 691 34.77 -18.88 -35.14
C SER A 691 35.95 -17.99 -34.73
N VAL A 692 37.12 -18.56 -34.42
CA VAL A 692 38.34 -17.83 -34.02
C VAL A 692 39.47 -18.07 -35.02
N ASP A 693 40.37 -17.10 -35.17
CA ASP A 693 41.51 -17.25 -36.07
C ASP A 693 42.71 -17.90 -35.35
N PHE A 694 43.02 -19.15 -35.71
CA PHE A 694 44.26 -19.84 -35.35
C PHE A 694 45.42 -19.43 -36.28
N ASP A 695 45.72 -18.13 -36.40
CA ASP A 695 46.53 -17.57 -37.51
C ASP A 695 47.87 -18.30 -37.74
N ASN A 696 48.69 -18.42 -36.68
CA ASN A 696 49.98 -19.11 -36.76
C ASN A 696 49.83 -20.56 -37.23
N PHE A 697 48.82 -21.24 -36.71
CA PHE A 697 48.61 -22.65 -36.98
C PHE A 697 48.02 -22.87 -38.39
N ARG A 698 47.04 -22.05 -38.81
CA ARG A 698 46.54 -22.02 -40.18
C ARG A 698 47.66 -21.80 -41.19
N LYS A 699 48.55 -20.83 -40.95
CA LYS A 699 49.69 -20.54 -41.84
C LYS A 699 50.60 -21.77 -42.00
N GLN A 700 50.94 -22.43 -40.89
CA GLN A 700 51.76 -23.66 -40.93
C GLN A 700 51.12 -24.79 -41.74
N VAL A 701 49.81 -25.03 -41.58
CA VAL A 701 49.09 -26.05 -42.37
C VAL A 701 49.06 -25.68 -43.85
N ARG A 702 48.82 -24.39 -44.15
CA ARG A 702 48.79 -23.88 -45.51
C ARG A 702 50.13 -24.03 -46.21
N GLU A 703 51.22 -23.62 -45.56
CA GLU A 703 52.59 -23.76 -46.07
C GLU A 703 52.92 -25.22 -46.37
N ARG A 704 52.59 -26.13 -45.43
CA ARG A 704 52.81 -27.56 -45.65
C ARG A 704 51.99 -28.13 -46.81
N LEU A 705 50.76 -27.67 -46.99
CA LEU A 705 49.94 -28.04 -48.15
C LEU A 705 50.52 -27.50 -49.47
N ILE A 706 51.19 -26.34 -49.47
CA ILE A 706 51.88 -25.82 -50.67
C ILE A 706 53.07 -26.71 -51.02
N GLU A 707 53.89 -27.07 -50.04
CA GLU A 707 55.03 -27.97 -50.23
C GLU A 707 54.61 -29.29 -50.89
N LEU A 708 53.57 -29.96 -50.35
CA LEU A 708 53.04 -31.23 -50.88
C LEU A 708 52.32 -31.11 -52.24
N ASN A 709 52.11 -29.91 -52.75
CA ASN A 709 51.49 -29.64 -54.05
C ASN A 709 52.48 -29.13 -55.10
N THR A 710 53.72 -28.85 -54.72
CA THR A 710 54.75 -28.37 -55.64
C THR A 710 55.52 -29.59 -56.16
N PRO A 711 55.59 -29.86 -57.48
CA PRO A 711 56.34 -30.99 -58.00
C PRO A 711 57.83 -30.82 -57.68
N SER A 712 58.45 -31.85 -57.11
CA SER A 712 59.87 -31.88 -56.76
C SER A 712 60.73 -31.59 -57.99
N SER A 713 61.56 -30.55 -57.90
CA SER A 713 62.47 -30.07 -58.95
C SER A 713 63.67 -31.01 -59.12
N GLU A 714 63.44 -32.26 -59.49
CA GLU A 714 64.47 -33.20 -59.94
C GLU A 714 64.03 -33.97 -61.18
N MET A 715 63.55 -33.29 -62.23
CA MET A 715 63.58 -33.80 -63.61
C MET A 715 63.50 -32.65 -64.61
N LEU A 716 64.64 -31.98 -64.85
CA LEU A 716 64.87 -31.29 -66.12
C LEU A 716 65.71 -32.23 -67.00
N PRO A 717 65.22 -32.66 -68.19
CA PRO A 717 66.05 -33.42 -69.11
C PRO A 717 67.17 -32.53 -69.65
N SER A 718 68.37 -33.09 -69.70
CA SER A 718 69.57 -32.48 -70.26
C SER A 718 69.32 -32.00 -71.70
N VAL A 719 69.46 -30.69 -71.91
CA VAL A 719 69.56 -30.12 -73.25
C VAL A 719 70.90 -30.58 -73.84
N SER A 720 70.85 -31.63 -74.66
CA SER A 720 71.88 -31.92 -75.64
C SER A 720 71.60 -31.10 -76.89
N THR A 721 72.66 -30.44 -77.35
CA THR A 721 72.85 -29.80 -78.64
C THR A 721 72.11 -30.45 -79.81
N VAL A 722 71.57 -29.66 -80.73
CA VAL A 722 72.00 -29.55 -82.14
C VAL A 722 71.09 -28.58 -82.90
N ASN A 723 71.74 -27.78 -83.75
CA ASN A 723 71.23 -26.93 -84.81
C ASN A 723 70.02 -27.47 -85.59
N ASP A 724 69.13 -26.60 -86.06
CA ASP A 724 69.04 -26.21 -87.48
C ASP A 724 67.70 -25.54 -87.81
N MET A 725 67.81 -24.40 -88.53
CA MET A 725 66.94 -23.90 -89.63
C MET A 725 65.41 -24.14 -89.52
N LYS A 726 64.54 -23.13 -89.51
CA LYS A 726 64.39 -22.02 -90.48
C LYS A 726 63.38 -21.01 -89.96
#